data_AF-A0A8J9SIK2-F1
#
_entry.id   AF-A0A8J9SIK2-F1
#
_cell.length_a   1.000
_cell.length_b   1.000
_cell.length_c   1.000
_cell.angle_alpha   90.00
_cell.angle_beta   90.00
_cell.angle_gamma   90.00
#
_symmetry.space_group_name_H-M   'P 1'
#
loop_
_entity.id
_entity.type
_entity.pdbx_description
1 polymer ?
#
loop_
_entity_poly.entity_id
_entity_poly.type
_entity_poly.pdbx_seq_one_letter_code
_entity_poly.pdbx_strand_id
1 'polypeptide(L)'
;IRTQIVHELEQLRDRPQRTEKPYIYHLDVGAMYPNIILTNRLQPSAIVDDATCAACDYNQEKNGCKRPMEWVWRGDHNPATRNEYDRTKDQLAREPQRDNLSFAQLPDSEQAILVAERLKTYARKAYKRTKVTEENTRQDVVCMRENDFYVDTVRQFRDRRYEYKKLNKTWKKRVSSAKDAATKKECEDRVLVYDSLQIAHKCILNSFYGYVMRRGARWRSMEMAGIVTKTGADIITQARVLVEQIGRPLELDTDGIWCILPRSFPDVYTFQSRAGSHLKLEYPCVMLNADVHNKFTNHQYQTLVDPVRGIYETRSECSIFFEVDGPYRCMVLPASTEEGKLLKKRYAVFNFDGSLAELKGFELKRRGELELIKTFQSQVFERFLDGSSLKDCYESVAEVANHWIDVIDTRGDSLDDEELVGLISENRSMSRQLDDYGDQKGTSQTTARRLGEFLGAEIIKDKGLNCKFIIAEQPYGAPVTDRAIPTAIWKAESSVMKHFLRKWLKSPGLDGDALDIRNVLDWDYYLDRLGKSIQKIITIPAALQKIPNPVPRVEHPGWLTSKVNHLNDRFQQQSIQSAFSVQAKNPLVRINELDIEDSGPSSRESKRPVVHRMRRHRVKTLDSTVEVDAEPHAIKERVSLSKEKFGDWLAQKKKLWRKLRSQRSVPAKSDGVDRADKKARTAHTIESYVRDAALAISQKEWQIVEMRE
;
A
#
# COMPACT_ATOMS: atom_id res chain seq x y z
N ILE A 1 -5.80 45.03 1.15
CA ILE A 1 -5.38 43.64 0.87
C ILE A 1 -3.90 43.57 0.51
N ARG A 2 -3.43 44.08 -0.64
CA ARG A 2 -1.99 44.01 -1.00
C ARG A 2 -1.06 44.54 0.10
N THR A 3 -1.30 45.75 0.61
CA THR A 3 -0.50 46.34 1.69
C THR A 3 -0.49 45.49 2.96
N GLN A 4 -1.61 44.84 3.27
CA GLN A 4 -1.72 43.95 4.43
C GLN A 4 -0.87 42.69 4.25
N ILE A 5 -0.97 42.02 3.10
CA ILE A 5 -0.16 40.85 2.76
C ILE A 5 1.34 41.21 2.85
N VAL A 6 1.73 42.34 2.25
CA VAL A 6 3.13 42.80 2.30
C VAL A 6 3.58 43.02 3.74
N HIS A 7 2.78 43.67 4.56
CA HIS A 7 3.10 43.91 5.96
C HIS A 7 3.27 42.61 6.76
N GLU A 8 2.37 41.65 6.59
CA GLU A 8 2.46 40.34 7.26
C GLU A 8 3.73 39.57 6.82
N LEU A 9 4.10 39.63 5.54
CA LEU A 9 5.35 39.03 5.03
C LEU A 9 6.60 39.76 5.50
N GLU A 10 6.58 41.08 5.59
CA GLU A 10 7.69 41.88 6.14
C GLU A 10 7.94 41.53 7.60
N GLN A 11 6.89 41.34 8.41
CA GLN A 11 7.03 40.88 9.80
C GLN A 11 7.68 39.50 9.89
N LEU A 12 7.35 38.58 8.98
CA LEU A 12 7.96 37.24 8.93
C LEU A 12 9.42 37.30 8.49
N ARG A 13 9.75 38.17 7.52
CA ARG A 13 11.14 38.41 7.06
C ARG A 13 12.00 39.00 8.18
N ASP A 14 11.49 40.01 8.87
CA ASP A 14 12.25 40.78 9.87
C ASP A 14 12.39 40.02 11.20
N ARG A 15 11.47 39.07 11.48
CA ARG A 15 11.52 38.17 12.64
C ARG A 15 11.27 36.72 12.21
N PRO A 16 12.28 36.05 11.59
CA PRO A 16 12.10 34.73 11.00
C PRO A 16 12.05 33.60 12.03
N GLN A 17 12.69 33.77 13.20
CA GLN A 17 12.63 32.80 14.29
C GLN A 17 11.45 33.10 15.21
N ARG A 18 10.43 32.25 15.16
CA ARG A 18 9.17 32.44 15.90
C ARG A 18 8.70 31.14 16.53
N THR A 19 8.01 31.27 17.66
CA THR A 19 7.26 30.19 18.29
C THR A 19 5.81 30.63 18.39
N GLU A 20 4.96 30.07 17.56
CA GLU A 20 3.53 30.34 17.51
C GLU A 20 2.76 29.09 17.10
N LYS A 21 1.43 29.11 17.23
CA LYS A 21 0.59 28.00 16.76
C LYS A 21 0.68 27.90 15.23
N PRO A 22 0.65 26.69 14.64
CA PRO A 22 0.66 26.55 13.18
C PRO A 22 -0.75 26.59 12.58
N TYR A 23 -0.84 26.92 11.30
CA TYR A 23 -1.88 26.41 10.40
C TYR A 23 -1.41 25.07 9.83
N ILE A 24 -2.30 24.06 9.84
CA ILE A 24 -2.06 22.78 9.16
C ILE A 24 -2.81 22.82 7.84
N TYR A 25 -2.08 22.77 6.73
CA TYR A 25 -2.63 22.82 5.37
C TYR A 25 -2.24 21.60 4.54
N HIS A 26 -3.14 21.22 3.65
CA HIS A 26 -2.86 20.34 2.53
C HIS A 26 -2.93 21.15 1.24
N LEU A 27 -1.80 21.25 0.53
CA LEU A 27 -1.68 21.96 -0.74
C LEU A 27 -1.59 20.91 -1.85
N ASP A 28 -2.68 20.70 -2.59
CA ASP A 28 -2.85 19.59 -3.54
C ASP A 28 -3.10 20.10 -4.96
N VAL A 29 -2.48 19.49 -5.98
CA VAL A 29 -2.74 19.85 -7.38
C VAL A 29 -4.01 19.16 -7.87
N GLY A 30 -5.04 19.96 -8.11
CA GLY A 30 -6.33 19.48 -8.58
C GLY A 30 -6.21 18.70 -9.89
N ALA A 31 -6.48 17.39 -9.86
CA ALA A 31 -6.37 16.51 -11.03
C ALA A 31 -5.02 16.64 -11.77
N MET A 32 -3.92 16.53 -11.01
CA MET A 32 -2.55 16.75 -11.45
C MET A 32 -2.20 16.18 -12.83
N TYR A 33 -2.19 14.85 -13.00
CA TYR A 33 -1.76 14.21 -14.26
C TYR A 33 -2.63 14.61 -15.46
N PRO A 34 -3.98 14.59 -15.37
CA PRO A 34 -4.82 15.14 -16.43
C PRO A 34 -4.47 16.58 -16.81
N ASN A 35 -4.24 17.46 -15.83
CA ASN A 35 -3.94 18.86 -16.12
C ASN A 35 -2.52 19.05 -16.69
N ILE A 36 -1.55 18.20 -16.33
CA ILE A 36 -0.23 18.14 -16.99
C ILE A 36 -0.37 17.68 -18.45
N ILE A 37 -1.19 16.65 -18.69
CA ILE A 37 -1.51 16.15 -20.03
C ILE A 37 -2.11 17.26 -20.88
N LEU A 38 -3.11 17.97 -20.35
CA LEU A 38 -3.78 19.07 -21.04
C LEU A 38 -2.85 20.26 -21.29
N THR A 39 -2.01 20.63 -20.32
CA THR A 39 -1.08 21.77 -20.45
C THR A 39 -0.02 21.52 -21.53
N ASN A 40 0.54 20.31 -21.57
CA ASN A 40 1.62 19.96 -22.49
C ASN A 40 1.14 19.23 -23.75
N ARG A 41 -0.18 19.18 -23.99
CA ARG A 41 -0.80 18.52 -25.14
C ARG A 41 -0.32 17.07 -25.33
N LEU A 42 -0.15 16.35 -24.23
CA LEU A 42 0.47 15.02 -24.21
C LEU A 42 -0.52 13.95 -24.68
N GLN A 43 -0.13 13.19 -25.68
CA GLN A 43 -0.88 12.04 -26.16
C GLN A 43 0.07 11.09 -26.89
N PRO A 44 -0.21 9.78 -26.94
CA PRO A 44 0.73 8.81 -27.49
C PRO A 44 1.10 9.07 -28.95
N SER A 45 0.16 9.54 -29.78
CA SER A 45 0.41 9.88 -31.19
C SER A 45 1.23 11.16 -31.39
N ALA A 46 1.31 12.04 -30.37
CA ALA A 46 2.07 13.28 -30.47
C ALA A 46 3.55 13.10 -30.08
N ILE A 47 3.94 11.94 -29.53
CA ILE A 47 5.35 11.65 -29.28
C ILE A 47 5.97 11.20 -30.61
N VAL A 48 6.80 12.06 -31.18
CA VAL A 48 7.37 11.86 -32.53
C VAL A 48 8.88 11.70 -32.46
N ASP A 49 9.40 10.82 -33.30
CA ASP A 49 10.84 10.69 -33.53
C ASP A 49 11.29 11.57 -34.71
N ASP A 50 12.61 11.65 -34.91
CA ASP A 50 13.19 12.46 -35.98
C ASP A 50 12.75 12.01 -37.37
N ALA A 51 12.53 10.70 -37.58
CA ALA A 51 12.09 10.15 -38.85
C ALA A 51 10.66 10.60 -39.20
N THR A 52 9.73 10.50 -38.24
CA THR A 52 8.35 10.96 -38.38
C THR A 52 8.31 12.47 -38.62
N CYS A 53 9.13 13.21 -37.88
CA CYS A 53 9.18 14.66 -38.01
C CYS A 53 9.79 15.08 -39.36
N ALA A 54 10.80 14.37 -39.87
CA ALA A 54 11.41 14.64 -41.17
C ALA A 54 10.41 14.51 -42.34
N ALA A 55 9.46 13.59 -42.25
CA ALA A 55 8.41 13.40 -43.25
C ALA A 55 7.24 14.39 -43.15
N CYS A 56 7.23 15.27 -42.14
CA CYS A 56 6.14 16.20 -41.90
C CYS A 56 6.30 17.49 -42.72
N ASP A 57 5.25 17.91 -43.44
CA ASP A 57 5.22 19.18 -44.19
C ASP A 57 5.47 20.41 -43.30
N TYR A 58 5.23 20.28 -42.00
CA TYR A 58 5.41 21.34 -41.02
C TYR A 58 6.79 21.33 -40.33
N ASN A 59 7.74 20.52 -40.79
CA ASN A 59 9.09 20.44 -40.25
C ASN A 59 9.95 21.65 -40.64
N GLN A 60 9.57 22.83 -40.16
CA GLN A 60 10.24 24.10 -40.38
C GLN A 60 10.37 24.81 -39.03
N GLU A 61 11.53 25.39 -38.74
CA GLU A 61 11.81 26.02 -37.45
C GLU A 61 10.80 27.12 -37.10
N LYS A 62 10.37 27.91 -38.10
CA LYS A 62 9.33 28.95 -37.95
C LYS A 62 7.99 28.45 -37.41
N ASN A 63 7.70 27.15 -37.55
CA ASN A 63 6.43 26.61 -37.06
C ASN A 63 6.44 26.36 -35.55
N GLY A 64 7.61 26.27 -34.89
CA GLY A 64 7.71 26.17 -33.43
C GLY A 64 6.91 25.02 -32.79
N CYS A 65 6.60 23.96 -33.53
CA CYS A 65 5.65 22.93 -33.10
C CYS A 65 6.30 21.75 -32.35
N LYS A 66 7.62 21.72 -32.24
CA LYS A 66 8.38 20.67 -31.55
C LYS A 66 8.65 21.08 -30.12
N ARG A 67 7.99 20.44 -29.15
CA ARG A 67 8.22 20.68 -27.72
C ARG A 67 9.06 19.55 -27.12
N PRO A 68 10.38 19.73 -26.91
CA PRO A 68 11.19 18.72 -26.26
C PRO A 68 10.85 18.66 -24.76
N MET A 69 10.64 17.45 -24.24
CA MET A 69 10.34 17.22 -22.82
C MET A 69 11.16 16.05 -22.27
N GLU A 70 11.68 16.23 -21.07
CA GLU A 70 12.47 15.21 -20.39
C GLU A 70 11.60 14.22 -19.62
N TRP A 71 12.10 13.00 -19.46
CA TRP A 71 11.56 11.98 -18.57
C TRP A 71 12.67 11.04 -18.08
N VAL A 72 12.41 10.32 -16.99
CA VAL A 72 13.37 9.35 -16.44
C VAL A 72 12.93 7.94 -16.81
N TRP A 73 13.74 7.24 -17.59
CA TRP A 73 13.60 5.82 -17.82
C TRP A 73 14.25 5.05 -16.67
N ARG A 74 13.54 4.05 -16.14
CA ARG A 74 14.07 3.14 -15.12
C ARG A 74 13.95 1.70 -15.58
N GLY A 75 15.09 1.01 -15.66
CA GLY A 75 15.18 -0.39 -16.04
C GLY A 75 15.71 -1.27 -14.92
N ASP A 76 14.92 -2.26 -14.51
CA ASP A 76 15.39 -3.36 -13.67
C ASP A 76 15.75 -4.56 -14.54
N HIS A 77 17.04 -4.77 -14.79
CA HIS A 77 17.52 -5.84 -15.67
C HIS A 77 18.44 -6.82 -14.94
N ASN A 78 18.67 -7.99 -15.54
CA ASN A 78 19.60 -8.97 -15.00
C ASN A 78 21.04 -8.46 -15.19
N PRO A 79 21.95 -8.60 -14.20
CA PRO A 79 23.35 -8.19 -14.37
C PRO A 79 24.12 -8.98 -15.45
N ALA A 80 23.59 -10.11 -15.91
CA ALA A 80 24.26 -10.97 -16.87
C ALA A 80 24.43 -10.30 -18.24
N THR A 81 25.63 -10.44 -18.82
CA THR A 81 25.94 -9.89 -20.15
C THR A 81 25.28 -10.70 -21.26
N ARG A 82 25.25 -10.16 -22.48
CA ARG A 82 24.71 -10.86 -23.65
C ARG A 82 25.32 -12.26 -23.87
N ASN A 83 26.63 -12.41 -23.74
CA ASN A 83 27.31 -13.70 -23.88
C ASN A 83 26.86 -14.74 -22.84
N GLU A 84 26.54 -14.30 -21.63
CA GLU A 84 26.08 -15.19 -20.57
C GLU A 84 24.61 -15.57 -20.75
N TYR A 85 23.81 -14.65 -21.28
CA TYR A 85 22.47 -14.92 -21.76
C TYR A 85 22.48 -16.00 -22.85
N ASP A 86 23.31 -15.83 -23.89
CA ASP A 86 23.38 -16.77 -25.01
C ASP A 86 23.91 -18.14 -24.54
N ARG A 87 24.95 -18.18 -23.70
CA ARG A 87 25.42 -19.43 -23.07
C ARG A 87 24.34 -20.13 -22.24
N THR A 88 23.51 -19.38 -21.53
CA THR A 88 22.39 -19.94 -20.75
C THR A 88 21.34 -20.54 -21.66
N LYS A 89 21.05 -19.87 -22.79
CA LYS A 89 20.14 -20.38 -23.81
C LYS A 89 20.66 -21.68 -24.43
N ASP A 90 21.96 -21.74 -24.76
CA ASP A 90 22.59 -22.96 -25.29
C ASP A 90 22.56 -24.12 -24.31
N GLN A 91 22.77 -23.84 -23.01
CA GLN A 91 22.64 -24.86 -21.98
C GLN A 91 21.21 -25.41 -21.92
N LEU A 92 20.20 -24.54 -21.90
CA LEU A 92 18.80 -24.94 -21.88
C LEU A 92 18.40 -25.73 -23.13
N ALA A 93 18.98 -25.41 -24.29
CA ALA A 93 18.75 -26.14 -25.53
C ALA A 93 19.26 -27.59 -25.51
N ARG A 94 20.24 -27.90 -24.66
CA ARG A 94 20.80 -29.26 -24.49
C ARG A 94 20.10 -30.08 -23.42
N GLU A 95 19.33 -29.42 -22.54
CA GLU A 95 18.61 -30.08 -21.45
C GLU A 95 17.21 -30.50 -21.94
N PRO A 96 16.78 -31.76 -21.72
CA PRO A 96 15.41 -32.16 -22.01
C PRO A 96 14.45 -31.40 -21.09
N GLN A 97 13.41 -30.79 -21.67
CA GLN A 97 12.41 -30.05 -20.91
C GLN A 97 11.24 -30.97 -20.52
N ARG A 98 10.27 -30.44 -19.78
CA ARG A 98 9.05 -31.19 -19.41
C ARG A 98 8.41 -31.78 -20.68
N ASP A 99 7.93 -33.02 -20.55
CA ASP A 99 7.33 -33.81 -21.64
C ASP A 99 8.27 -34.22 -22.78
N ASN A 100 9.59 -34.29 -22.53
CA ASN A 100 10.64 -34.66 -23.49
C ASN A 100 10.72 -33.76 -24.75
N LEU A 101 10.11 -32.56 -24.69
CA LEU A 101 10.24 -31.58 -25.76
C LEU A 101 11.60 -30.88 -25.68
N SER A 102 12.15 -30.54 -26.85
CA SER A 102 13.33 -29.69 -26.95
C SER A 102 12.97 -28.24 -26.60
N PHE A 103 13.89 -27.50 -25.99
CA PHE A 103 13.71 -26.08 -25.69
C PHE A 103 13.24 -25.26 -26.90
N ALA A 104 13.71 -25.59 -28.10
CA ALA A 104 13.33 -24.91 -29.34
C ALA A 104 11.88 -25.18 -29.78
N GLN A 105 11.28 -26.28 -29.30
CA GLN A 105 9.88 -26.64 -29.59
C GLN A 105 8.91 -25.99 -28.62
N LEU A 106 9.41 -25.41 -27.52
CA LEU A 106 8.56 -24.68 -26.57
C LEU A 106 8.13 -23.34 -27.16
N PRO A 107 6.96 -22.82 -26.79
CA PRO A 107 6.56 -21.46 -27.11
C PRO A 107 7.58 -20.43 -26.59
N ASP A 108 7.78 -19.34 -27.33
CA ASP A 108 8.73 -18.27 -26.96
C ASP A 108 8.49 -17.73 -25.53
N SER A 109 7.24 -17.70 -25.08
CA SER A 109 6.88 -17.29 -23.71
C SER A 109 7.46 -18.23 -22.65
N GLU A 110 7.40 -19.54 -22.88
CA GLU A 110 7.94 -20.56 -21.96
C GLU A 110 9.47 -20.58 -22.00
N GLN A 111 10.04 -20.47 -23.20
CA GLN A 111 11.49 -20.31 -23.38
C GLN A 111 12.01 -19.12 -22.57
N ALA A 112 11.34 -17.97 -22.66
CA ALA A 112 11.71 -16.77 -21.93
C ALA A 112 11.62 -16.93 -20.40
N ILE A 113 10.62 -17.66 -19.90
CA ILE A 113 10.48 -17.96 -18.46
C ILE A 113 11.64 -18.82 -17.97
N LEU A 114 11.95 -19.92 -18.67
CA LEU A 114 13.03 -20.83 -18.31
C LEU A 114 14.40 -20.12 -18.31
N VAL A 115 14.66 -19.32 -19.36
CA VAL A 115 15.88 -18.50 -19.45
C VAL A 115 15.95 -17.50 -18.29
N ALA A 116 14.86 -16.79 -17.99
CA ALA A 116 14.82 -15.82 -16.90
C ALA A 116 15.07 -16.47 -15.52
N GLU A 117 14.51 -17.66 -15.26
CA GLU A 117 14.74 -18.40 -14.02
C GLU A 117 16.18 -18.89 -13.87
N ARG A 118 16.74 -19.43 -14.96
CA ARG A 118 18.14 -19.90 -14.98
C ARG A 118 19.10 -18.72 -14.80
N LEU A 119 18.87 -17.61 -15.51
CA LEU A 119 19.66 -16.38 -15.35
C LEU A 119 19.52 -15.76 -13.97
N LYS A 120 18.35 -15.83 -13.33
CA LYS A 120 18.18 -15.36 -11.95
C LYS A 120 19.03 -16.17 -10.98
N THR A 121 19.11 -17.49 -11.19
CA THR A 121 19.94 -18.40 -10.39
C THR A 121 21.42 -18.15 -10.64
N TYR A 122 21.82 -18.00 -11.91
CA TYR A 122 23.18 -17.65 -12.29
C TYR A 122 23.59 -16.31 -11.67
N ALA A 123 22.76 -15.28 -11.82
CA ALA A 123 23.05 -13.94 -11.30
C ALA A 123 23.24 -13.93 -9.78
N ARG A 124 22.44 -14.70 -9.04
CA ARG A 124 22.61 -14.88 -7.60
C ARG A 124 23.96 -15.50 -7.24
N LYS A 125 24.45 -16.46 -8.04
CA LYS A 125 25.73 -17.14 -7.80
C LYS A 125 26.93 -16.28 -8.24
N ALA A 126 26.91 -15.77 -9.46
CA ALA A 126 28.03 -15.04 -10.06
C ALA A 126 28.14 -13.61 -9.52
N TYR A 127 27.02 -12.87 -9.43
CA TYR A 127 27.02 -11.44 -9.08
C TYR A 127 26.54 -11.16 -7.66
N LYS A 128 26.09 -12.18 -6.90
CA LYS A 128 25.46 -12.03 -5.56
C LYS A 128 24.24 -11.10 -5.53
N ARG A 129 23.69 -10.77 -6.70
CA ARG A 129 22.50 -9.93 -6.91
C ARG A 129 21.71 -10.46 -8.09
N THR A 130 20.39 -10.35 -8.03
CA THR A 130 19.51 -10.87 -9.10
C THR A 130 19.10 -9.80 -10.12
N LYS A 131 19.23 -8.52 -9.76
CA LYS A 131 18.81 -7.39 -10.58
C LYS A 131 19.78 -6.23 -10.39
N VAL A 132 19.93 -5.44 -11.44
CA VAL A 132 20.56 -4.12 -11.43
C VAL A 132 19.49 -3.12 -11.87
N THR A 133 19.36 -2.04 -11.12
CA THR A 133 18.47 -0.94 -11.44
C THR A 133 19.31 0.18 -12.04
N GLU A 134 18.90 0.66 -13.21
CA GLU A 134 19.52 1.78 -13.90
C GLU A 134 18.44 2.84 -14.17
N GLU A 135 18.79 4.11 -13.96
CA GLU A 135 17.93 5.26 -14.21
C GLU A 135 18.64 6.21 -15.18
N ASN A 136 17.99 6.49 -16.31
CA ASN A 136 18.54 7.34 -17.37
C ASN A 136 17.53 8.43 -17.73
N THR A 137 17.96 9.69 -17.69
CA THR A 137 17.16 10.80 -18.22
C THR A 137 17.16 10.74 -19.74
N ARG A 138 15.97 10.75 -20.32
CA ARG A 138 15.71 10.77 -21.76
C ARG A 138 14.93 12.02 -22.11
N GLN A 139 14.95 12.39 -23.37
CA GLN A 139 14.21 13.51 -23.91
C GLN A 139 13.49 13.07 -25.18
N ASP A 140 12.21 13.39 -25.28
CA ASP A 140 11.37 13.10 -26.44
C ASP A 140 10.63 14.36 -26.89
N VAL A 141 10.24 14.40 -28.16
CA VAL A 141 9.58 15.56 -28.76
C VAL A 141 8.07 15.34 -28.81
N VAL A 142 7.34 16.30 -28.26
CA VAL A 142 5.88 16.36 -28.34
C VAL A 142 5.48 17.30 -29.49
N CYS A 143 4.76 16.78 -30.47
CA CYS A 143 4.22 17.56 -31.59
C CYS A 143 2.99 18.36 -31.15
N MET A 144 3.07 19.69 -31.23
CA MET A 144 1.97 20.60 -30.88
C MET A 144 0.87 20.68 -31.95
N ARG A 145 1.07 20.09 -33.15
CA ARG A 145 0.12 20.16 -34.29
C ARG A 145 -0.64 18.86 -34.58
N GLU A 146 -0.28 17.76 -33.93
CA GLU A 146 -0.94 16.45 -34.11
C GLU A 146 -2.45 16.54 -33.82
N ASN A 147 -3.30 15.66 -34.34
CA ASN A 147 -4.72 15.62 -34.00
C ASN A 147 -4.94 15.40 -32.49
N ASP A 148 -5.62 16.31 -31.79
CA ASP A 148 -5.80 16.32 -30.33
C ASP A 148 -6.94 15.46 -29.78
N PHE A 149 -7.50 14.50 -30.53
CA PHE A 149 -8.65 13.70 -30.07
C PHE A 149 -8.47 13.11 -28.66
N TYR A 150 -7.25 12.68 -28.29
CA TYR A 150 -6.96 12.12 -26.97
C TYR A 150 -7.00 13.21 -25.90
N VAL A 151 -6.28 14.32 -26.11
CA VAL A 151 -6.22 15.48 -25.20
C VAL A 151 -7.62 16.07 -25.02
N ASP A 152 -8.40 16.19 -26.09
CA ASP A 152 -9.77 16.68 -26.08
C ASP A 152 -10.70 15.75 -25.30
N THR A 153 -10.52 14.44 -25.44
CA THR A 153 -11.27 13.46 -24.63
C THR A 153 -10.97 13.63 -23.14
N VAL A 154 -9.70 13.79 -22.76
CA VAL A 154 -9.31 14.08 -21.36
C VAL A 154 -9.95 15.39 -20.88
N ARG A 155 -9.95 16.44 -21.71
CA ARG A 155 -10.53 17.75 -21.41
C ARG A 155 -12.03 17.62 -21.13
N GLN A 156 -12.77 16.95 -22.02
CA GLN A 156 -14.21 16.74 -21.87
C GLN A 156 -14.56 15.96 -20.59
N PHE A 157 -13.79 14.92 -20.24
CA PHE A 157 -14.01 14.18 -18.98
C PHE A 157 -13.70 15.02 -17.74
N ARG A 158 -12.66 15.86 -17.78
CA ARG A 158 -12.33 16.80 -16.70
C ARG A 158 -13.44 17.83 -16.52
N ASP A 159 -13.85 18.48 -17.60
CA ASP A 159 -14.82 19.56 -17.55
C ASP A 159 -16.20 19.05 -17.10
N ARG A 160 -16.63 17.88 -17.61
CA ARG A 160 -17.84 17.19 -17.14
C ARG A 160 -17.76 16.82 -15.65
N ARG A 161 -16.60 16.40 -15.15
CA ARG A 161 -16.40 16.18 -13.71
C ARG A 161 -16.58 17.47 -12.91
N TYR A 162 -16.06 18.60 -13.41
CA TYR A 162 -16.22 19.90 -12.74
C TYR A 162 -17.68 20.37 -12.71
N GLU A 163 -18.45 20.11 -13.75
CA GLU A 163 -19.91 20.32 -13.75
C GLU A 163 -20.57 19.55 -12.61
N TYR A 164 -20.29 18.24 -12.47
CA TYR A 164 -20.83 17.44 -11.37
C TYR A 164 -20.33 17.89 -10.00
N LYS A 165 -19.06 18.29 -9.85
CA LYS A 165 -18.51 18.87 -8.60
C LYS A 165 -19.27 20.15 -8.22
N LYS A 166 -19.56 21.03 -9.20
CA LYS A 166 -20.33 22.27 -9.00
C LYS A 166 -21.79 21.98 -8.62
N LEU A 167 -22.44 21.02 -9.30
CA LEU A 167 -23.80 20.60 -8.98
C LEU A 167 -23.88 20.01 -7.57
N ASN A 168 -22.95 19.10 -7.20
CA ASN A 168 -22.87 18.54 -5.86
C ASN A 168 -22.79 19.64 -4.78
N LYS A 169 -21.90 20.64 -4.97
CA LYS A 169 -21.78 21.78 -4.06
C LYS A 169 -23.05 22.61 -3.98
N THR A 170 -23.73 22.82 -5.11
CA THR A 170 -24.98 23.58 -5.18
C THR A 170 -26.11 22.85 -4.42
N TRP A 171 -26.24 21.54 -4.62
CA TRP A 171 -27.25 20.74 -3.94
C TRP A 171 -26.97 20.55 -2.46
N LYS A 172 -25.71 20.45 -2.01
CA LYS A 172 -25.35 20.48 -0.59
C LYS A 172 -25.81 21.76 0.10
N LYS A 173 -25.67 22.92 -0.56
CA LYS A 173 -26.21 24.19 -0.04
C LYS A 173 -27.74 24.17 0.01
N ARG A 174 -28.41 23.60 -0.99
CA ARG A 174 -29.88 23.47 -0.97
C ARG A 174 -30.37 22.57 0.15
N VAL A 175 -29.67 21.47 0.47
CA VAL A 175 -29.98 20.63 1.65
C VAL A 175 -29.97 21.48 2.93
N SER A 176 -28.94 22.31 3.12
CA SER A 176 -28.85 23.19 4.30
C SER A 176 -29.92 24.29 4.35
N SER A 177 -30.52 24.63 3.21
CA SER A 177 -31.58 25.66 3.11
C SER A 177 -33.00 25.07 3.04
N ALA A 178 -33.14 23.74 2.95
CA ALA A 178 -34.43 23.08 2.86
C ALA A 178 -35.12 23.04 4.24
N LYS A 179 -36.39 23.45 4.28
CA LYS A 179 -37.21 23.46 5.51
C LYS A 179 -38.08 22.21 5.66
N ASP A 180 -38.56 21.67 4.53
CA ASP A 180 -39.49 20.54 4.50
C ASP A 180 -38.77 19.20 4.37
N ALA A 181 -39.24 18.17 5.07
CA ALA A 181 -38.62 16.85 5.09
C ALA A 181 -38.58 16.18 3.70
N ALA A 182 -39.63 16.35 2.89
CA ALA A 182 -39.70 15.79 1.53
C ALA A 182 -38.67 16.43 0.60
N THR A 183 -38.57 17.77 0.60
CA THR A 183 -37.60 18.52 -0.20
C THR A 183 -36.17 18.26 0.26
N LYS A 184 -35.95 18.10 1.58
CA LYS A 184 -34.65 17.74 2.13
C LYS A 184 -34.19 16.38 1.62
N LYS A 185 -35.06 15.38 1.65
CA LYS A 185 -34.77 14.04 1.12
C LYS A 185 -34.45 14.07 -0.38
N GLU A 186 -35.23 14.79 -1.18
CA GLU A 186 -34.93 14.95 -2.62
C GLU A 186 -33.55 15.60 -2.84
N CYS A 187 -33.23 16.63 -2.07
CA CYS A 187 -31.93 17.28 -2.16
C CYS A 187 -30.78 16.34 -1.75
N GLU A 188 -30.97 15.52 -0.70
CA GLU A 188 -30.01 14.51 -0.26
C GLU A 188 -29.78 13.44 -1.34
N ASP A 189 -30.84 12.95 -1.98
CA ASP A 189 -30.75 11.99 -3.09
C ASP A 189 -29.98 12.60 -4.27
N ARG A 190 -30.23 13.88 -4.60
CA ARG A 190 -29.47 14.59 -5.65
C ARG A 190 -28.00 14.76 -5.27
N VAL A 191 -27.70 15.08 -4.01
CA VAL A 191 -26.31 15.15 -3.51
C VAL A 191 -25.61 13.80 -3.71
N LEU A 192 -26.25 12.69 -3.34
CA LEU A 192 -25.71 11.34 -3.50
C LEU A 192 -25.42 11.01 -4.97
N VAL A 193 -26.35 11.32 -5.88
CA VAL A 193 -26.17 11.09 -7.33
C VAL A 193 -24.97 11.88 -7.87
N TYR A 194 -24.92 13.19 -7.62
CA TYR A 194 -23.82 14.01 -8.14
C TYR A 194 -22.48 13.69 -7.49
N ASP A 195 -22.47 13.26 -6.23
CA ASP A 195 -21.25 12.78 -5.59
C ASP A 195 -20.75 11.49 -6.25
N SER A 196 -21.66 10.54 -6.48
CA SER A 196 -21.35 9.29 -7.18
C SER A 196 -20.81 9.54 -8.59
N LEU A 197 -21.45 10.44 -9.35
CA LEU A 197 -21.04 10.79 -10.71
C LEU A 197 -19.68 11.48 -10.76
N GLN A 198 -19.39 12.42 -9.85
CA GLN A 198 -18.07 13.07 -9.83
C GLN A 198 -16.96 12.10 -9.43
N ILE A 199 -17.24 11.16 -8.49
CA ILE A 199 -16.26 10.14 -8.08
C ILE A 199 -16.02 9.16 -9.23
N ALA A 200 -17.06 8.72 -9.93
CA ALA A 200 -16.92 7.85 -11.10
C ALA A 200 -16.04 8.52 -12.17
N HIS A 201 -16.27 9.80 -12.48
CA HIS A 201 -15.44 10.55 -13.41
C HIS A 201 -14.02 10.76 -12.89
N LYS A 202 -13.80 10.94 -11.58
CA LYS A 202 -12.46 10.99 -10.97
C LYS A 202 -11.69 9.70 -11.26
N CYS A 203 -12.32 8.53 -11.09
CA CYS A 203 -11.70 7.24 -11.35
C CYS A 203 -11.31 7.07 -12.83
N ILE A 204 -12.20 7.44 -13.76
CA ILE A 204 -11.91 7.39 -15.20
C ILE A 204 -10.80 8.38 -15.57
N LEU A 205 -10.88 9.61 -15.04
CA LEU A 205 -9.92 10.67 -15.33
C LEU A 205 -8.49 10.27 -14.90
N ASN A 206 -8.35 9.70 -13.70
CA ASN A 206 -7.08 9.16 -13.21
C ASN A 206 -6.60 7.93 -14.01
N SER A 207 -7.52 7.24 -14.69
CA SER A 207 -7.19 6.06 -15.50
C SER A 207 -6.60 6.41 -16.86
N PHE A 208 -6.78 7.62 -17.41
CA PHE A 208 -6.17 8.00 -18.71
C PHE A 208 -4.64 7.89 -18.68
N TYR A 209 -4.02 8.44 -17.63
CA TYR A 209 -2.58 8.28 -17.42
C TYR A 209 -2.19 6.80 -17.24
N GLY A 210 -2.94 6.02 -16.46
CA GLY A 210 -2.67 4.59 -16.28
C GLY A 210 -2.84 3.77 -17.57
N TYR A 211 -3.76 4.20 -18.45
CA TYR A 211 -4.10 3.52 -19.69
C TYR A 211 -2.92 3.50 -20.67
N VAL A 212 -2.16 4.59 -20.79
CA VAL A 212 -1.03 4.67 -21.74
C VAL A 212 0.11 3.71 -21.39
N MET A 213 0.12 3.17 -20.16
CA MET A 213 1.06 2.13 -19.72
C MET A 213 0.43 0.74 -19.60
N ARG A 214 -0.86 0.57 -19.88
CA ARG A 214 -1.55 -0.73 -19.84
C ARG A 214 -1.04 -1.64 -20.96
N ARG A 215 -0.81 -2.92 -20.65
CA ARG A 215 -0.44 -3.93 -21.65
C ARG A 215 -1.61 -4.16 -22.61
N GLY A 216 -1.35 -4.16 -23.92
CA GLY A 216 -2.39 -4.29 -24.95
C GLY A 216 -3.29 -3.06 -25.13
N ALA A 217 -2.92 -1.89 -24.60
CA ALA A 217 -3.59 -0.64 -24.94
C ALA A 217 -3.32 -0.26 -26.40
N ARG A 218 -4.33 0.31 -27.08
CA ARG A 218 -4.19 0.78 -28.48
C ARG A 218 -3.24 1.97 -28.57
N TRP A 219 -3.36 2.89 -27.61
CA TRP A 219 -2.50 4.08 -27.51
C TRP A 219 -1.58 3.92 -26.30
N ARG A 220 -0.57 3.07 -26.43
CA ARG A 220 0.46 2.86 -25.42
C ARG A 220 1.67 3.75 -25.71
N SER A 221 2.15 4.51 -24.73
CA SER A 221 3.42 5.24 -24.80
C SER A 221 4.05 5.31 -23.41
N MET A 222 5.30 4.87 -23.32
CA MET A 222 6.09 4.93 -22.08
C MET A 222 6.64 6.33 -21.86
N GLU A 223 7.03 6.97 -22.95
CA GLU A 223 7.60 8.31 -23.06
C GLU A 223 6.59 9.32 -22.50
N MET A 224 5.35 9.29 -22.99
CA MET A 224 4.26 10.14 -22.49
C MET A 224 4.06 9.97 -20.98
N ALA A 225 3.98 8.73 -20.49
CA ALA A 225 3.79 8.46 -19.07
C ALA A 225 4.99 8.94 -18.23
N GLY A 226 6.21 8.77 -18.75
CA GLY A 226 7.44 9.27 -18.17
C GLY A 226 7.44 10.79 -18.06
N ILE A 227 7.06 11.49 -19.13
CA ILE A 227 7.00 12.96 -19.17
C ILE A 227 5.98 13.47 -18.14
N VAL A 228 4.78 12.87 -18.08
CA VAL A 228 3.74 13.26 -17.11
C VAL A 228 4.24 13.11 -15.67
N THR A 229 4.89 11.99 -15.36
CA THR A 229 5.38 11.70 -14.00
C THR A 229 6.56 12.56 -13.61
N LYS A 230 7.54 12.77 -14.51
CA LYS A 230 8.66 13.68 -14.26
C LYS A 230 8.19 15.11 -14.06
N THR A 231 7.34 15.61 -14.95
CA THR A 231 6.77 16.97 -14.83
C THR A 231 6.02 17.13 -13.51
N GLY A 232 5.25 16.12 -13.10
CA GLY A 232 4.56 16.13 -11.81
C GLY A 232 5.53 16.16 -10.61
N ALA A 233 6.57 15.32 -10.64
CA ALA A 233 7.60 15.32 -9.61
C ALA A 233 8.34 16.66 -9.53
N ASP A 234 8.63 17.30 -10.66
CA ASP A 234 9.30 18.59 -10.74
C ASP A 234 8.41 19.71 -10.14
N ILE A 235 7.11 19.72 -10.44
CA ILE A 235 6.14 20.67 -9.86
C ILE A 235 6.09 20.56 -8.33
N ILE A 236 5.97 19.34 -7.80
CA ILE A 236 5.86 19.12 -6.35
C ILE A 236 7.19 19.36 -5.64
N THR A 237 8.31 19.01 -6.26
CA THR A 237 9.65 19.31 -5.73
C THR A 237 9.86 20.82 -5.60
N GLN A 238 9.47 21.57 -6.61
CA GLN A 238 9.56 23.03 -6.59
C GLN A 238 8.63 23.65 -5.53
N ALA A 239 7.38 23.19 -5.45
CA ALA A 239 6.43 23.64 -4.42
C ALA A 239 6.95 23.34 -3.02
N ARG A 240 7.56 22.16 -2.80
CA ARG A 240 8.20 21.77 -1.54
C ARG A 240 9.33 22.73 -1.19
N VAL A 241 10.23 23.05 -2.12
CA VAL A 241 11.35 23.98 -1.89
C VAL A 241 10.83 25.33 -1.41
N LEU A 242 9.75 25.84 -2.01
CA LEU A 242 9.13 27.09 -1.55
C LEU A 242 8.53 26.94 -0.14
N VAL A 243 7.78 25.86 0.11
CA VAL A 243 7.15 25.60 1.43
C VAL A 243 8.19 25.43 2.53
N GLU A 244 9.35 24.80 2.25
CA GLU A 244 10.47 24.67 3.20
C GLU A 244 11.10 26.00 3.59
N GLN A 245 11.02 27.02 2.74
CA GLN A 245 11.56 28.36 3.04
C GLN A 245 10.63 29.18 3.95
N ILE A 246 9.32 28.91 3.92
CA ILE A 246 8.30 29.70 4.63
C ILE A 246 7.64 28.95 5.81
N GLY A 247 7.85 27.64 5.90
CA GLY A 247 7.21 26.77 6.87
C GLY A 247 7.89 25.40 6.95
N ARG A 248 7.13 24.38 7.36
CA ARG A 248 7.66 23.02 7.49
C ARG A 248 6.76 22.03 6.76
N PRO A 249 7.23 21.36 5.69
CA PRO A 249 6.51 20.22 5.14
C PRO A 249 6.59 19.06 6.12
N LEU A 250 5.49 18.32 6.25
CA LEU A 250 5.34 17.17 7.14
C LEU A 250 5.31 15.86 6.35
N GLU A 251 4.54 15.81 5.27
CA GLU A 251 4.44 14.66 4.38
C GLU A 251 4.24 15.15 2.94
N LEU A 252 4.83 14.43 1.99
CA LEU A 252 4.73 14.73 0.57
C LEU A 252 4.19 13.49 -0.17
N ASP A 253 3.04 13.66 -0.80
CA ASP A 253 2.37 12.65 -1.60
C ASP A 253 2.62 12.91 -3.11
N THR A 254 1.86 12.25 -3.99
CA THR A 254 2.12 12.32 -5.45
C THR A 254 1.84 13.71 -6.02
N ASP A 255 0.79 14.35 -5.50
CA ASP A 255 0.16 15.56 -6.00
C ASP A 255 -0.03 16.62 -4.91
N GLY A 256 0.30 16.31 -3.65
CA GLY A 256 0.03 17.20 -2.52
C GLY A 256 1.13 17.23 -1.46
N ILE A 257 1.17 18.34 -0.73
CA ILE A 257 2.10 18.62 0.36
C ILE A 257 1.28 18.91 1.61
N TRP A 258 1.47 18.10 2.64
CA TRP A 258 1.04 18.43 4.00
C TRP A 258 2.10 19.31 4.64
N CYS A 259 1.72 20.49 5.11
CA CYS A 259 2.65 21.42 5.72
C CYS A 259 2.03 22.17 6.89
N ILE A 260 2.91 22.67 7.75
CA ILE A 260 2.57 23.67 8.75
C ILE A 260 3.16 25.03 8.38
N LEU A 261 2.31 26.05 8.38
CA LEU A 261 2.68 27.45 8.20
C LEU A 261 2.46 28.22 9.51
N PRO A 262 3.21 29.31 9.78
CA PRO A 262 2.98 30.14 10.97
C PRO A 262 1.56 30.73 11.00
N ARG A 263 0.93 30.89 12.18
CA ARG A 263 -0.42 31.49 12.30
C ARG A 263 -0.48 32.92 11.75
N SER A 264 0.61 33.64 11.82
CA SER A 264 0.77 34.98 11.28
C SER A 264 0.98 35.04 9.75
N PHE A 265 1.09 33.90 9.07
CA PHE A 265 1.25 33.86 7.63
C PHE A 265 -0.02 34.36 6.90
N PRO A 266 0.12 35.12 5.80
CA PRO A 266 -1.01 35.55 4.98
C PRO A 266 -1.90 34.37 4.56
N ASP A 267 -3.17 34.43 4.93
CA ASP A 267 -4.08 33.30 4.80
C ASP A 267 -5.21 33.57 3.80
N VAL A 268 -6.40 33.95 4.29
CA VAL A 268 -7.59 34.17 3.47
C VAL A 268 -7.98 35.64 3.45
N TYR A 269 -8.16 36.17 2.24
CA TYR A 269 -8.69 37.51 2.00
C TYR A 269 -9.93 37.44 1.11
N THR A 270 -10.78 38.46 1.16
CA THR A 270 -11.96 38.56 0.29
C THR A 270 -11.93 39.88 -0.46
N PHE A 271 -11.83 39.82 -1.78
CA PHE A 271 -12.04 40.99 -2.63
C PHE A 271 -13.53 41.29 -2.77
N GLN A 272 -13.85 42.58 -2.75
CA GLN A 272 -15.19 43.07 -3.08
C GLN A 272 -15.13 43.68 -4.48
N SER A 273 -15.92 43.13 -5.40
CA SER A 273 -16.12 43.70 -6.72
C SER A 273 -17.01 44.94 -6.64
N ARG A 274 -16.86 45.87 -7.59
CA ARG A 274 -17.78 47.00 -7.76
C ARG A 274 -19.22 46.55 -8.00
N ALA A 275 -19.41 45.35 -8.55
CA ALA A 275 -20.72 44.74 -8.77
C ALA A 275 -21.29 44.01 -7.53
N GLY A 276 -20.64 44.12 -6.36
CA GLY A 276 -21.07 43.48 -5.11
C GLY A 276 -20.72 42.00 -4.97
N SER A 277 -20.05 41.39 -5.96
CA SER A 277 -19.57 40.00 -5.83
C SER A 277 -18.33 39.91 -4.95
N HIS A 278 -18.24 38.82 -4.18
CA HIS A 278 -17.10 38.51 -3.31
C HIS A 278 -16.22 37.46 -3.96
N LEU A 279 -14.91 37.72 -4.05
CA LEU A 279 -13.91 36.75 -4.53
C LEU A 279 -12.95 36.41 -3.39
N LYS A 280 -12.93 35.13 -2.99
CA LYS A 280 -12.01 34.61 -1.97
C LYS A 280 -10.61 34.44 -2.57
N LEU A 281 -9.59 34.94 -1.88
CA LEU A 281 -8.17 34.71 -2.18
C LEU A 281 -7.57 33.91 -1.02
N GLU A 282 -7.07 32.73 -1.34
CA GLU A 282 -6.31 31.88 -0.43
C GLU A 282 -4.83 32.05 -0.79
N TYR A 283 -4.11 32.87 -0.04
CA TYR A 283 -2.77 33.30 -0.41
C TYR A 283 -1.75 32.15 -0.57
N PRO A 284 -1.72 31.12 0.32
CA PRO A 284 -0.82 29.97 0.14
C PRO A 284 -1.07 29.20 -1.17
N CYS A 285 -2.32 29.17 -1.63
CA CYS A 285 -2.70 28.54 -2.89
C CYS A 285 -2.30 29.41 -4.08
N VAL A 286 -2.63 30.71 -4.03
CA VAL A 286 -2.36 31.66 -5.13
C VAL A 286 -0.86 31.85 -5.36
N MET A 287 -0.03 31.87 -4.31
CA MET A 287 1.42 31.99 -4.46
C MET A 287 2.02 30.81 -5.25
N LEU A 288 1.56 29.59 -4.95
CA LEU A 288 2.01 28.39 -5.65
C LEU A 288 1.51 28.37 -7.09
N ASN A 289 0.25 28.76 -7.31
CA ASN A 289 -0.29 28.87 -8.66
C ASN A 289 0.46 29.90 -9.52
N ALA A 290 0.84 31.04 -8.96
CA ALA A 290 1.66 32.02 -9.66
C ALA A 290 3.03 31.45 -10.04
N ASP A 291 3.69 30.73 -9.13
CA ASP A 291 4.99 30.09 -9.40
C ASP A 291 4.89 28.95 -10.43
N VAL A 292 3.82 28.14 -10.37
CA VAL A 292 3.54 27.10 -11.37
C VAL A 292 3.32 27.71 -12.75
N HIS A 293 2.47 28.74 -12.85
CA HIS A 293 2.22 29.42 -14.12
C HIS A 293 3.48 30.06 -14.70
N ASN A 294 4.37 30.60 -13.86
CA ASN A 294 5.62 31.18 -14.33
C ASN A 294 6.58 30.13 -14.90
N LYS A 295 6.65 28.93 -14.32
CA LYS A 295 7.66 27.92 -14.69
C LYS A 295 7.15 26.81 -15.63
N PHE A 296 5.86 26.49 -15.61
CA PHE A 296 5.28 25.33 -16.30
C PHE A 296 4.24 25.67 -17.38
N THR A 297 4.00 26.95 -17.68
CA THR A 297 3.11 27.31 -18.80
C THR A 297 3.69 26.85 -20.13
N ASN A 298 2.84 26.25 -20.96
CA ASN A 298 3.19 25.91 -22.33
C ASN A 298 2.86 27.08 -23.26
N HIS A 299 3.88 27.82 -23.68
CA HIS A 299 3.76 28.93 -24.63
C HIS A 299 3.75 28.49 -26.11
N GLN A 300 3.91 27.19 -26.38
CA GLN A 300 3.96 26.61 -27.73
C GLN A 300 2.66 25.87 -28.11
N TYR A 301 1.59 26.02 -27.32
CA TYR A 301 0.36 25.26 -27.53
C TYR A 301 -0.32 25.69 -28.83
N GLN A 302 -0.39 24.80 -29.82
CA GLN A 302 -1.00 25.08 -31.13
C GLN A 302 -2.36 24.42 -31.27
N THR A 303 -3.30 25.13 -31.88
CA THR A 303 -4.65 24.64 -32.18
C THR A 303 -4.99 24.95 -33.63
N LEU A 304 -5.59 23.99 -34.32
CA LEU A 304 -6.04 24.15 -35.71
C LEU A 304 -7.30 25.02 -35.72
N VAL A 305 -7.22 26.22 -36.30
CA VAL A 305 -8.32 27.19 -36.36
C VAL A 305 -9.05 27.11 -37.70
N ASP A 306 -8.31 26.87 -38.79
CA ASP A 306 -8.88 26.66 -40.13
C ASP A 306 -8.44 25.28 -40.67
N PRO A 307 -9.30 24.26 -40.59
CA PRO A 307 -8.98 22.92 -41.10
C PRO A 307 -8.80 22.85 -42.61
N VAL A 308 -9.43 23.75 -43.38
CA VAL A 308 -9.37 23.73 -44.85
C VAL A 308 -8.04 24.29 -45.32
N ARG A 309 -7.58 25.38 -44.69
CA ARG A 309 -6.30 26.04 -45.02
C ARG A 309 -5.12 25.51 -44.21
N GLY A 310 -5.35 24.67 -43.20
CA GLY A 310 -4.31 24.16 -42.31
C GLY A 310 -3.69 25.23 -41.41
N ILE A 311 -4.45 26.25 -41.01
CA ILE A 311 -3.96 27.38 -40.20
C ILE A 311 -4.04 27.03 -38.72
N TYR A 312 -2.91 27.18 -38.03
CA TYR A 312 -2.78 26.97 -36.59
C TYR A 312 -2.53 28.30 -35.88
N GLU A 313 -3.11 28.45 -34.70
CA GLU A 313 -2.84 29.56 -33.79
C GLU A 313 -2.07 29.04 -32.57
N THR A 314 -1.05 29.80 -32.16
CA THR A 314 -0.27 29.49 -30.95
C THR A 314 -0.80 30.29 -29.78
N ARG A 315 -1.00 29.64 -28.64
CA ARG A 315 -1.40 30.28 -27.39
C ARG A 315 -0.62 29.75 -26.20
N SER A 316 -0.70 30.48 -25.09
CA SER A 316 -0.20 30.02 -23.81
C SER A 316 -1.27 29.21 -23.08
N GLU A 317 -0.93 28.00 -22.65
CA GLU A 317 -1.84 27.10 -21.93
C GLU A 317 -1.19 26.66 -20.61
N CYS A 318 -1.95 26.78 -19.51
CA CYS A 318 -1.62 26.17 -18.22
C CYS A 318 -2.93 25.87 -17.49
N SER A 319 -3.21 24.58 -17.32
CA SER A 319 -4.39 24.07 -16.62
C SER A 319 -4.05 23.56 -15.21
N ILE A 320 -2.81 23.77 -14.73
CA ILE A 320 -2.30 23.19 -13.49
C ILE A 320 -2.54 24.18 -12.35
N PHE A 321 -3.37 23.78 -11.38
CA PHE A 321 -3.69 24.59 -10.22
C PHE A 321 -3.59 23.75 -8.95
N PHE A 322 -2.90 24.29 -7.94
CA PHE A 322 -3.06 23.93 -6.56
C PHE A 322 -4.47 24.33 -6.06
N GLU A 323 -5.02 23.48 -5.22
CA GLU A 323 -6.14 23.71 -4.33
C GLU A 323 -5.58 23.65 -2.88
N VAL A 324 -6.13 24.43 -1.96
CA VAL A 324 -5.81 24.33 -0.54
C VAL A 324 -6.97 23.68 0.20
N ASP A 325 -6.66 22.74 1.09
CA ASP A 325 -7.59 22.15 2.03
C ASP A 325 -7.11 22.36 3.47
N GLY A 326 -8.06 22.63 4.37
CA GLY A 326 -7.82 23.12 5.72
C GLY A 326 -8.26 24.58 5.97
N PRO A 327 -7.82 25.20 7.07
CA PRO A 327 -6.86 24.67 8.05
C PRO A 327 -7.44 23.53 8.89
N TYR A 328 -6.58 22.61 9.33
CA TYR A 328 -6.95 21.51 10.22
C TYR A 328 -6.52 21.76 11.66
N ARG A 329 -7.16 21.05 12.61
CA ARG A 329 -6.89 21.15 14.04
C ARG A 329 -5.65 20.36 14.46
N CYS A 330 -5.55 19.12 13.99
CA CYS A 330 -4.50 18.20 14.38
C CYS A 330 -4.11 17.29 13.22
N MET A 331 -2.83 16.96 13.12
CA MET A 331 -2.30 15.96 12.21
C MET A 331 -1.30 15.08 12.98
N VAL A 332 -1.49 13.77 12.90
CA VAL A 332 -0.65 12.76 13.56
C VAL A 332 0.08 11.97 12.49
N LEU A 333 1.41 11.97 12.55
CA LEU A 333 2.30 11.20 11.66
C LEU A 333 3.08 10.16 12.48
N PRO A 334 3.07 8.88 12.07
CA PRO A 334 3.84 7.86 12.75
C PRO A 334 5.31 7.89 12.32
N ALA A 335 6.19 7.36 13.16
CA ALA A 335 7.61 7.21 12.87
C ALA A 335 7.99 5.73 12.68
N SER A 336 9.05 5.47 11.91
CA SER A 336 9.57 4.11 11.72
C SER A 336 10.29 3.60 12.96
N THR A 337 10.22 2.29 13.20
CA THR A 337 11.05 1.61 14.21
C THR A 337 12.52 1.51 13.78
N GLU A 338 12.81 1.66 12.50
CA GLU A 338 14.17 1.67 11.94
C GLU A 338 14.68 3.09 11.74
N GLU A 339 15.93 3.35 12.15
CA GLU A 339 16.58 4.65 12.02
C GLU A 339 16.69 5.11 10.56
N GLY A 340 16.39 6.39 10.31
CA GLY A 340 16.51 7.00 8.98
C GLY A 340 15.45 6.56 7.96
N LYS A 341 14.56 5.61 8.29
CA LYS A 341 13.44 5.24 7.44
C LYS A 341 12.20 6.06 7.78
N LEU A 342 11.52 6.57 6.77
CA LEU A 342 10.25 7.30 6.93
C LEU A 342 9.07 6.39 6.59
N LEU A 343 7.99 6.50 7.36
CA LEU A 343 6.73 5.80 7.08
C LEU A 343 5.85 6.65 6.16
N LYS A 344 6.05 6.47 4.84
CA LYS A 344 5.26 7.20 3.85
C LYS A 344 3.78 6.77 3.84
N LYS A 345 2.89 7.70 3.47
CA LYS A 345 1.46 7.48 3.25
C LYS A 345 0.69 7.02 4.49
N ARG A 346 1.14 7.42 5.68
CA ARG A 346 0.47 7.10 6.96
C ARG A 346 0.27 8.39 7.75
N TYR A 347 -0.99 8.79 7.94
CA TYR A 347 -1.34 9.99 8.71
C TYR A 347 -2.82 9.98 9.08
N ALA A 348 -3.13 10.66 10.19
CA ALA A 348 -4.49 10.95 10.66
C ALA A 348 -4.65 12.46 10.80
N VAL A 349 -5.74 13.02 10.28
CA VAL A 349 -6.01 14.47 10.24
C VAL A 349 -7.39 14.74 10.78
N PHE A 350 -7.51 15.76 11.63
CA PHE A 350 -8.74 16.12 12.32
C PHE A 350 -9.17 17.55 12.03
N ASN A 351 -10.48 17.72 11.87
CA ASN A 351 -11.14 19.02 11.76
C ASN A 351 -11.24 19.72 13.12
N PHE A 352 -11.56 21.01 13.10
CA PHE A 352 -11.77 21.80 14.32
C PHE A 352 -12.96 21.35 15.17
N ASP A 353 -13.98 20.75 14.56
CA ASP A 353 -15.12 20.13 15.25
C ASP A 353 -14.76 18.80 15.93
N GLY A 354 -13.52 18.31 15.78
CA GLY A 354 -13.05 17.03 16.31
C GLY A 354 -13.33 15.82 15.41
N SER A 355 -14.02 16.01 14.29
CA SER A 355 -14.26 14.92 13.34
C SER A 355 -12.96 14.52 12.61
N LEU A 356 -12.83 13.23 12.33
CA LEU A 356 -11.72 12.69 11.55
C LEU A 356 -11.91 13.09 10.07
N ALA A 357 -11.07 14.00 9.60
CA ALA A 357 -11.09 14.50 8.22
C ALA A 357 -10.52 13.46 7.27
N GLU A 358 -9.35 12.92 7.61
CA GLU A 358 -8.65 11.97 6.76
C GLU A 358 -7.82 10.97 7.56
N LEU A 359 -7.90 9.70 7.16
CA LEU A 359 -7.08 8.61 7.68
C LEU A 359 -6.50 7.80 6.52
N LYS A 360 -5.18 7.72 6.46
CA LYS A 360 -4.43 7.05 5.39
C LYS A 360 -3.39 6.07 5.93
N GLY A 361 -3.25 4.93 5.25
CA GLY A 361 -2.20 3.93 5.43
C GLY A 361 -2.23 3.07 6.69
N PHE A 362 -2.95 3.48 7.73
CA PHE A 362 -3.12 2.74 8.98
C PHE A 362 -3.95 1.46 8.82
N GLU A 363 -3.67 0.50 9.70
CA GLU A 363 -4.27 -0.82 9.76
C GLU A 363 -5.80 -0.74 9.97
N LEU A 364 -6.30 0.25 10.71
CA LEU A 364 -7.74 0.52 10.92
C LEU A 364 -8.56 0.55 9.62
N LYS A 365 -8.02 1.09 8.53
CA LYS A 365 -8.74 1.24 7.24
C LYS A 365 -8.56 0.04 6.30
N ARG A 366 -7.73 -0.94 6.66
CA ARG A 366 -7.46 -2.12 5.84
C ARG A 366 -8.53 -3.18 6.09
N ARG A 367 -8.87 -3.94 5.03
CA ARG A 367 -9.88 -5.02 5.09
C ARG A 367 -9.44 -6.25 5.91
N GLY A 368 -8.15 -6.35 6.22
CA GLY A 368 -7.55 -7.41 7.03
C GLY A 368 -6.77 -6.80 8.19
N GLU A 369 -5.69 -7.47 8.60
CA GLU A 369 -4.85 -7.13 9.78
C GLU A 369 -5.44 -7.65 11.11
N LEU A 370 -4.70 -7.40 12.18
CA LEU A 370 -5.02 -7.84 13.55
C LEU A 370 -6.05 -6.89 14.17
N GLU A 371 -7.18 -7.42 14.63
CA GLU A 371 -8.30 -6.60 15.12
C GLU A 371 -7.91 -5.78 16.37
N LEU A 372 -7.13 -6.34 17.28
CA LEU A 372 -6.53 -5.63 18.43
C LEU A 372 -5.88 -4.29 18.02
N ILE A 373 -5.09 -4.29 16.93
CA ILE A 373 -4.41 -3.08 16.46
C ILE A 373 -5.41 -2.10 15.85
N LYS A 374 -6.46 -2.59 15.19
CA LYS A 374 -7.52 -1.75 14.61
C LYS A 374 -8.29 -1.06 15.73
N THR A 375 -8.70 -1.80 16.77
CA THR A 375 -9.40 -1.25 17.93
C THR A 375 -8.53 -0.25 18.69
N PHE A 376 -7.26 -0.61 18.96
CA PHE A 376 -6.29 0.32 19.57
C PHE A 376 -6.16 1.61 18.76
N GLN A 377 -5.98 1.51 17.43
CA GLN A 377 -5.87 2.67 16.55
C GLN A 377 -7.13 3.53 16.56
N SER A 378 -8.32 2.92 16.58
CA SER A 378 -9.57 3.67 16.63
C SER A 378 -9.67 4.53 17.89
N GLN A 379 -9.27 4.00 19.05
CA GLN A 379 -9.34 4.72 20.31
C GLN A 379 -8.21 5.73 20.48
N VAL A 380 -6.98 5.37 20.09
CA VAL A 380 -5.80 6.22 20.31
C VAL A 380 -5.86 7.51 19.50
N PHE A 381 -6.40 7.47 18.28
CA PHE A 381 -6.41 8.65 17.41
C PHE A 381 -7.30 9.77 17.95
N GLU A 382 -8.43 9.44 18.56
CA GLU A 382 -9.33 10.43 19.16
C GLU A 382 -8.69 11.12 20.37
N ARG A 383 -7.87 10.39 21.14
CA ARG A 383 -7.16 10.93 22.32
C ARG A 383 -6.05 11.93 22.00
N PHE A 384 -5.57 11.98 20.76
CA PHE A 384 -4.64 13.04 20.33
C PHE A 384 -5.28 14.44 20.30
N LEU A 385 -6.60 14.55 20.49
CA LEU A 385 -7.30 15.83 20.59
C LEU A 385 -7.40 16.36 22.02
N ASP A 386 -7.06 15.54 23.01
CA ASP A 386 -7.11 15.86 24.44
C ASP A 386 -5.85 16.63 24.88
N GLY A 387 -5.96 17.29 26.04
CA GLY A 387 -4.85 18.00 26.68
C GLY A 387 -4.73 19.48 26.28
N SER A 388 -4.01 20.23 27.11
CA SER A 388 -3.74 21.67 26.90
C SER A 388 -2.32 21.93 26.39
N SER A 389 -1.41 20.99 26.65
CA SER A 389 -0.03 20.97 26.22
C SER A 389 0.30 19.70 25.41
N LEU A 390 1.42 19.72 24.68
CA LEU A 390 1.89 18.52 23.96
C LEU A 390 2.18 17.36 24.93
N LYS A 391 2.61 17.66 26.16
CA LYS A 391 2.86 16.66 27.22
C LYS A 391 1.56 16.00 27.66
N ASP A 392 0.54 16.80 27.99
CA ASP A 392 -0.79 16.31 28.42
C ASP A 392 -1.44 15.44 27.33
N CYS A 393 -1.27 15.82 26.06
CA CYS A 393 -1.75 15.05 24.92
C CYS A 393 -1.12 13.64 24.88
N TYR A 394 0.21 13.55 25.01
CA TYR A 394 0.90 12.26 25.06
C TYR A 394 0.58 11.45 26.32
N GLU A 395 0.26 12.09 27.45
CA GLU A 395 -0.19 11.42 28.66
C GLU A 395 -1.57 10.77 28.46
N SER A 396 -2.56 11.48 27.90
CA SER A 396 -3.88 10.92 27.56
C SER A 396 -3.78 9.73 26.58
N VAL A 397 -2.93 9.86 25.57
CA VAL A 397 -2.66 8.80 24.59
C VAL A 397 -1.96 7.59 25.25
N ALA A 398 -1.09 7.82 26.23
CA ALA A 398 -0.41 6.76 26.96
C ALA A 398 -1.33 5.98 27.90
N GLU A 399 -2.36 6.59 28.47
CA GLU A 399 -3.39 5.88 29.26
C GLU A 399 -4.06 4.78 28.43
N VAL A 400 -4.45 5.09 27.18
CA VAL A 400 -5.01 4.10 26.25
C VAL A 400 -4.00 3.00 25.94
N ALA A 401 -2.74 3.36 25.69
CA ALA A 401 -1.70 2.37 25.42
C ALA A 401 -1.50 1.41 26.60
N ASN A 402 -1.43 1.94 27.83
CA ASN A 402 -1.28 1.13 29.04
C ASN A 402 -2.49 0.22 29.26
N HIS A 403 -3.71 0.72 29.06
CA HIS A 403 -4.93 -0.10 29.15
C HIS A 403 -4.88 -1.31 28.21
N TRP A 404 -4.47 -1.13 26.95
CA TRP A 404 -4.35 -2.24 26.00
C TRP A 404 -3.20 -3.20 26.31
N ILE A 405 -2.13 -2.72 26.96
CA ILE A 405 -1.08 -3.61 27.49
C ILE A 405 -1.63 -4.41 28.67
N ASP A 406 -2.43 -3.80 29.56
CA ASP A 406 -3.03 -4.50 30.70
C ASP A 406 -3.97 -5.63 30.25
N VAL A 407 -4.74 -5.43 29.17
CA VAL A 407 -5.57 -6.50 28.59
C VAL A 407 -4.73 -7.70 28.13
N ILE A 408 -3.53 -7.47 27.60
CA ILE A 408 -2.62 -8.55 27.19
C ILE A 408 -1.95 -9.20 28.39
N ASP A 409 -1.46 -8.41 29.35
CA ASP A 409 -0.75 -8.90 30.54
C ASP A 409 -1.67 -9.71 31.46
N THR A 410 -2.95 -9.33 31.56
CA THR A 410 -4.00 -10.09 32.24
C THR A 410 -4.54 -11.26 31.41
N ARG A 411 -3.98 -11.51 30.22
CA ARG A 411 -4.39 -12.58 29.29
C ARG A 411 -5.89 -12.54 28.94
N GLY A 412 -6.47 -11.34 28.88
CA GLY A 412 -7.88 -11.13 28.55
C GLY A 412 -8.84 -11.74 29.56
N ASP A 413 -8.49 -11.79 30.85
CA ASP A 413 -9.34 -12.33 31.92
C ASP A 413 -10.71 -11.65 32.00
N SER A 414 -10.77 -10.35 31.70
CA SER A 414 -12.01 -9.57 31.69
C SER A 414 -12.85 -9.73 30.42
N LEU A 415 -12.37 -10.46 29.42
CA LEU A 415 -13.05 -10.65 28.13
C LEU A 415 -13.61 -12.06 28.04
N ASP A 416 -14.79 -12.19 27.44
CA ASP A 416 -15.31 -13.52 27.10
C ASP A 416 -14.51 -14.15 25.93
N ASP A 417 -14.69 -15.46 25.73
CA ASP A 417 -13.91 -16.20 24.72
C ASP A 417 -14.23 -15.75 23.29
N GLU A 418 -15.46 -15.33 22.99
CA GLU A 418 -15.85 -14.90 21.65
C GLU A 418 -15.28 -13.52 21.31
N GLU A 419 -15.33 -12.59 22.27
CA GLU A 419 -14.71 -11.27 22.24
C GLU A 419 -13.19 -11.39 22.11
N LEU A 420 -12.56 -12.27 22.90
CA LEU A 420 -11.12 -12.51 22.85
C LEU A 420 -10.70 -13.07 21.47
N VAL A 421 -11.42 -14.07 20.95
CA VAL A 421 -11.18 -14.59 19.59
C VAL A 421 -11.32 -13.48 18.56
N GLY A 422 -12.38 -12.65 18.68
CA GLY A 422 -12.62 -11.52 17.78
C GLY A 422 -11.45 -10.56 17.77
N LEU A 423 -11.02 -10.12 18.95
CA LEU A 423 -9.95 -9.14 19.17
C LEU A 423 -8.57 -9.64 18.71
N ILE A 424 -8.22 -10.89 19.02
CA ILE A 424 -6.90 -11.46 18.75
C ILE A 424 -6.80 -12.08 17.35
N SER A 425 -7.92 -12.15 16.62
CA SER A 425 -7.94 -12.65 15.26
C SER A 425 -7.25 -11.71 14.27
N GLU A 426 -6.49 -12.31 13.36
CA GLU A 426 -5.96 -11.66 12.17
C GLU A 426 -6.68 -12.19 10.93
N ASN A 427 -7.13 -11.27 10.07
CA ASN A 427 -7.83 -11.61 8.83
C ASN A 427 -6.94 -11.30 7.62
N ARG A 428 -6.77 -12.29 6.73
CA ARG A 428 -6.08 -12.13 5.45
C ARG A 428 -6.82 -12.85 4.33
N SER A 429 -7.09 -12.15 3.23
CA SER A 429 -7.65 -12.75 2.02
C SER A 429 -6.54 -13.24 1.07
N MET A 430 -6.70 -14.46 0.55
CA MET A 430 -5.81 -15.01 -0.48
C MET A 430 -6.25 -14.58 -1.88
N SER A 431 -5.33 -14.04 -2.68
CA SER A 431 -5.64 -13.55 -4.03
C SER A 431 -5.67 -14.66 -5.10
N ARG A 432 -5.05 -15.82 -4.83
CA ARG A 432 -4.98 -16.98 -5.73
C ARG A 432 -5.47 -18.24 -5.01
N GLN A 433 -5.61 -19.34 -5.74
CA GLN A 433 -5.92 -20.64 -5.14
C GLN A 433 -4.72 -21.15 -4.35
N LEU A 434 -4.94 -22.02 -3.37
CA LEU A 434 -3.87 -22.57 -2.54
C LEU A 434 -2.80 -23.30 -3.38
N ASP A 435 -3.23 -24.05 -4.40
CA ASP A 435 -2.34 -24.82 -5.28
C ASP A 435 -1.39 -23.91 -6.10
N ASP A 436 -1.84 -22.70 -6.46
CA ASP A 436 -1.04 -21.71 -7.20
C ASP A 436 0.15 -21.17 -6.38
N TYR A 437 0.10 -21.29 -5.05
CA TYR A 437 1.18 -20.85 -4.16
C TYR A 437 2.30 -21.89 -4.01
N GLY A 438 2.07 -23.16 -4.39
CA GLY A 438 3.04 -24.24 -4.24
C GLY A 438 3.59 -24.35 -2.81
N ASP A 439 4.91 -24.42 -2.67
CA ASP A 439 5.60 -24.57 -1.37
C ASP A 439 5.83 -23.24 -0.61
N GLN A 440 5.20 -22.15 -1.04
CA GLN A 440 5.34 -20.87 -0.35
C GLN A 440 4.80 -20.95 1.08
N LYS A 441 5.66 -20.67 2.06
CA LYS A 441 5.29 -20.63 3.47
C LYS A 441 4.75 -19.24 3.84
N GLY A 442 3.57 -19.21 4.45
CA GLY A 442 2.97 -18.02 5.01
C GLY A 442 1.79 -18.37 5.90
N THR A 443 1.40 -17.43 6.77
CA THR A 443 0.32 -17.64 7.76
C THR A 443 -1.01 -17.95 7.07
N SER A 444 -1.35 -17.24 5.99
CA SER A 444 -2.54 -17.50 5.18
C SER A 444 -2.52 -18.89 4.54
N GLN A 445 -1.39 -19.32 3.98
CA GLN A 445 -1.25 -20.64 3.36
C GLN A 445 -1.36 -21.77 4.38
N THR A 446 -0.74 -21.63 5.56
CA THR A 446 -0.89 -22.60 6.66
C THR A 446 -2.33 -22.65 7.16
N THR A 447 -2.98 -21.50 7.33
CA THR A 447 -4.40 -21.42 7.73
C THR A 447 -5.30 -22.09 6.71
N ALA A 448 -5.11 -21.82 5.41
CA ALA A 448 -5.89 -22.45 4.33
C ALA A 448 -5.70 -23.97 4.30
N ARG A 449 -4.46 -24.47 4.46
CA ARG A 449 -4.19 -25.91 4.57
C ARG A 449 -4.92 -26.53 5.77
N ARG A 450 -4.84 -25.89 6.93
CA ARG A 450 -5.53 -26.34 8.16
C ARG A 450 -7.06 -26.31 8.01
N LEU A 451 -7.63 -25.29 7.37
CA LEU A 451 -9.05 -25.23 7.04
C LEU A 451 -9.46 -26.36 6.08
N GLY A 452 -8.64 -26.67 5.07
CA GLY A 452 -8.89 -27.80 4.15
C GLY A 452 -8.83 -29.16 4.84
N GLU A 453 -7.95 -29.33 5.82
CA GLU A 453 -7.87 -30.55 6.65
C GLU A 453 -9.07 -30.68 7.61
N PHE A 454 -9.48 -29.57 8.22
CA PHE A 454 -10.53 -29.52 9.24
C PHE A 454 -11.95 -29.57 8.65
N LEU A 455 -12.25 -28.71 7.66
CA LEU A 455 -13.58 -28.56 7.08
C LEU A 455 -13.73 -29.23 5.70
N GLY A 456 -12.63 -29.76 5.14
CA GLY A 456 -12.61 -30.49 3.87
C GLY A 456 -12.07 -29.67 2.69
N ALA A 457 -11.60 -30.40 1.68
CA ALA A 457 -10.90 -29.85 0.51
C ALA A 457 -11.78 -29.01 -0.44
N GLU A 458 -13.09 -28.87 -0.20
CA GLU A 458 -13.97 -28.02 -1.02
C GLU A 458 -13.75 -26.52 -0.74
N ILE A 459 -13.35 -26.14 0.49
CA ILE A 459 -13.17 -24.74 0.89
C ILE A 459 -11.95 -24.07 0.25
N ILE A 460 -10.94 -24.86 -0.12
CA ILE A 460 -9.68 -24.37 -0.70
C ILE A 460 -9.72 -24.26 -2.24
N LYS A 461 -10.83 -24.63 -2.89
CA LYS A 461 -10.96 -24.63 -4.35
C LYS A 461 -11.23 -23.24 -4.92
N ASP A 462 -11.87 -22.37 -4.16
CA ASP A 462 -12.25 -21.04 -4.65
C ASP A 462 -11.17 -19.99 -4.39
N LYS A 463 -11.00 -19.08 -5.35
CA LYS A 463 -10.14 -17.89 -5.18
C LYS A 463 -10.78 -16.94 -4.17
N GLY A 464 -9.97 -16.20 -3.41
CA GLY A 464 -10.48 -15.20 -2.48
C GLY A 464 -10.73 -15.72 -1.06
N LEU A 465 -10.28 -16.94 -0.71
CA LEU A 465 -10.47 -17.51 0.62
C LEU A 465 -10.01 -16.54 1.72
N ASN A 466 -10.92 -16.22 2.63
CA ASN A 466 -10.63 -15.42 3.79
C ASN A 466 -10.08 -16.32 4.92
N CYS A 467 -8.79 -16.16 5.20
CA CYS A 467 -8.10 -16.86 6.28
C CYS A 467 -8.13 -16.01 7.54
N LYS A 468 -9.05 -16.34 8.47
CA LYS A 468 -9.05 -15.83 9.84
C LYS A 468 -8.27 -16.79 10.74
N PHE A 469 -7.25 -16.29 11.41
CA PHE A 469 -6.37 -17.11 12.26
C PHE A 469 -5.87 -16.36 13.50
N ILE A 470 -5.39 -17.13 14.46
CA ILE A 470 -4.60 -16.67 15.61
C ILE A 470 -3.23 -17.33 15.59
N ILE A 471 -2.28 -16.79 16.36
CA ILE A 471 -0.94 -17.35 16.52
C ILE A 471 -0.85 -18.05 17.87
N ALA A 472 -0.56 -19.35 17.84
CA ALA A 472 -0.39 -20.15 19.04
C ALA A 472 1.05 -20.18 19.51
N GLU A 473 1.30 -20.27 20.82
CA GLU A 473 2.65 -20.31 21.40
C GLU A 473 3.41 -21.57 20.94
N GLN A 474 2.72 -22.72 21.01
CA GLN A 474 3.28 -24.01 20.61
C GLN A 474 3.09 -24.29 19.11
N PRO A 475 4.02 -25.04 18.47
CA PRO A 475 5.23 -25.61 19.04
C PRO A 475 6.38 -24.60 19.24
N TYR A 476 7.06 -24.69 20.39
CA TYR A 476 8.18 -23.81 20.75
C TYR A 476 9.29 -23.83 19.69
N GLY A 477 9.84 -22.66 19.37
CA GLY A 477 10.90 -22.50 18.37
C GLY A 477 10.44 -22.61 16.91
N ALA A 478 9.17 -22.92 16.64
CA ALA A 478 8.65 -22.92 15.27
C ALA A 478 8.41 -21.49 14.76
N PRO A 479 8.59 -21.25 13.45
CA PRO A 479 8.32 -19.95 12.85
C PRO A 479 6.82 -19.61 12.97
N VAL A 480 6.51 -18.31 13.08
CA VAL A 480 5.13 -17.78 13.18
C VAL A 480 4.22 -18.32 12.06
N THR A 481 4.77 -18.59 10.88
CA THR A 481 4.03 -19.15 9.73
C THR A 481 3.42 -20.52 10.01
N ASP A 482 4.06 -21.32 10.86
CA ASP A 482 3.66 -22.70 11.14
C ASP A 482 2.75 -22.77 12.38
N ARG A 483 2.69 -21.68 13.16
CA ARG A 483 1.90 -21.55 14.40
C ARG A 483 0.51 -20.94 14.19
N ALA A 484 0.13 -20.61 12.95
CA ALA A 484 -1.16 -20.00 12.62
C ALA A 484 -2.35 -20.98 12.68
N ILE A 485 -3.27 -20.82 13.63
CA ILE A 485 -4.44 -21.68 13.84
C ILE A 485 -5.73 -20.99 13.33
N PRO A 486 -6.56 -21.64 12.50
CA PRO A 486 -7.83 -21.06 12.06
C PRO A 486 -8.80 -20.85 13.22
N THR A 487 -9.43 -19.67 13.33
CA THR A 487 -10.38 -19.37 14.41
C THR A 487 -11.64 -20.22 14.39
N ALA A 488 -11.96 -20.82 13.24
CA ALA A 488 -13.11 -21.71 13.08
C ALA A 488 -13.04 -22.96 13.98
N ILE A 489 -11.86 -23.34 14.51
CA ILE A 489 -11.72 -24.52 15.34
C ILE A 489 -12.41 -24.39 16.71
N TRP A 490 -12.49 -23.17 17.27
CA TRP A 490 -13.20 -22.91 18.53
C TRP A 490 -14.72 -22.93 18.38
N LYS A 491 -15.24 -22.92 17.14
CA LYS A 491 -16.67 -23.13 16.85
C LYS A 491 -17.01 -24.59 16.54
N ALA A 492 -16.02 -25.47 16.52
CA ALA A 492 -16.20 -26.88 16.23
C ALA A 492 -16.69 -27.65 17.48
N GLU A 493 -17.21 -28.86 17.27
CA GLU A 493 -17.49 -29.79 18.36
C GLU A 493 -16.22 -30.05 19.19
N SER A 494 -16.34 -30.15 20.52
CA SER A 494 -15.20 -30.29 21.44
C SER A 494 -14.27 -31.46 21.09
N SER A 495 -14.82 -32.59 20.63
CA SER A 495 -14.06 -33.77 20.20
C SER A 495 -13.15 -33.46 19.00
N VAL A 496 -13.69 -32.75 18.01
CA VAL A 496 -13.00 -32.33 16.77
C VAL A 496 -11.96 -31.26 17.08
N MET A 497 -12.32 -30.27 17.90
CA MET A 497 -11.43 -29.21 18.35
C MET A 497 -10.17 -29.79 19.01
N LYS A 498 -10.35 -30.67 20.01
CA LYS A 498 -9.24 -31.31 20.74
C LYS A 498 -8.33 -32.12 19.82
N HIS A 499 -8.90 -32.88 18.89
CA HIS A 499 -8.13 -33.67 17.93
C HIS A 499 -7.20 -32.81 17.06
N PHE A 500 -7.74 -31.75 16.45
CA PHE A 500 -6.95 -30.89 15.55
C PHE A 500 -5.99 -29.97 16.31
N LEU A 501 -6.36 -29.44 17.48
CA LEU A 501 -5.45 -28.65 18.31
C LEU A 501 -4.22 -29.46 18.74
N ARG A 502 -4.39 -30.69 19.24
CA ARG A 502 -3.25 -31.57 19.59
C ARG A 502 -2.33 -31.81 18.38
N LYS A 503 -2.93 -32.02 17.20
CA LYS A 503 -2.19 -32.21 15.94
C LYS A 503 -1.40 -30.96 15.54
N TRP A 504 -2.00 -29.78 15.61
CA TRP A 504 -1.40 -28.53 15.14
C TRP A 504 -0.38 -27.94 16.11
N LEU A 505 -0.60 -28.10 17.41
CA LEU A 505 0.32 -27.72 18.48
C LEU A 505 1.49 -28.72 18.63
N LYS A 506 1.36 -29.92 18.04
CA LYS A 506 2.29 -31.05 18.18
C LYS A 506 2.44 -31.55 19.63
N SER A 507 1.36 -31.42 20.39
CA SER A 507 1.31 -31.71 21.83
C SER A 507 0.18 -32.71 22.09
N PRO A 508 0.43 -34.02 21.95
CA PRO A 508 -0.60 -35.06 22.05
C PRO A 508 -1.16 -35.24 23.47
N GLY A 509 -0.45 -34.77 24.51
CA GLY A 509 -0.86 -34.85 25.92
C GLY A 509 -1.63 -33.64 26.45
N LEU A 510 -2.02 -32.67 25.60
CA LEU A 510 -2.85 -31.53 26.03
C LEU A 510 -4.29 -31.98 26.27
N ASP A 511 -4.77 -31.74 27.49
CA ASP A 511 -6.11 -32.09 27.96
C ASP A 511 -6.71 -31.00 28.87
N GLY A 512 -8.05 -31.00 28.98
CA GLY A 512 -8.79 -30.09 29.86
C GLY A 512 -8.56 -28.61 29.54
N ASP A 513 -8.31 -27.82 30.58
CA ASP A 513 -8.12 -26.36 30.55
C ASP A 513 -6.87 -25.92 29.78
N ALA A 514 -5.93 -26.84 29.50
CA ALA A 514 -4.75 -26.54 28.69
C ALA A 514 -5.10 -26.29 27.20
N LEU A 515 -6.32 -26.63 26.78
CA LEU A 515 -6.85 -26.34 25.44
C LEU A 515 -7.73 -25.07 25.41
N ASP A 516 -7.85 -24.37 26.54
CA ASP A 516 -8.41 -23.01 26.56
C ASP A 516 -7.59 -22.10 25.63
N ILE A 517 -8.27 -21.22 24.92
CA ILE A 517 -7.66 -20.28 23.99
C ILE A 517 -6.56 -19.44 24.67
N ARG A 518 -6.77 -19.02 25.92
CA ARG A 518 -5.80 -18.20 26.68
C ARG A 518 -4.48 -18.93 26.90
N ASN A 519 -4.49 -20.26 26.97
CA ASN A 519 -3.30 -21.10 27.13
C ASN A 519 -2.67 -21.48 25.79
N VAL A 520 -3.43 -21.41 24.70
CA VAL A 520 -2.93 -21.69 23.34
C VAL A 520 -2.23 -20.47 22.73
N LEU A 521 -2.70 -19.27 23.05
CA LEU A 521 -2.22 -18.01 22.47
C LEU A 521 -0.76 -17.68 22.82
N ASP A 522 -0.02 -17.18 21.82
CA ASP A 522 1.29 -16.56 22.03
C ASP A 522 1.13 -15.10 22.45
N TRP A 523 0.92 -14.84 23.75
CA TRP A 523 0.73 -13.49 24.27
C TRP A 523 1.91 -12.55 23.98
N ASP A 524 3.15 -13.07 24.02
CA ASP A 524 4.36 -12.29 23.72
C ASP A 524 4.38 -11.81 22.26
N TYR A 525 3.93 -12.64 21.31
CA TYR A 525 3.77 -12.23 19.92
C TYR A 525 2.78 -11.07 19.77
N TYR A 526 1.65 -11.12 20.47
CA TYR A 526 0.65 -10.04 20.42
C TYR A 526 1.13 -8.78 21.13
N LEU A 527 1.85 -8.93 22.25
CA LEU A 527 2.50 -7.83 22.96
C LEU A 527 3.55 -7.14 22.10
N ASP A 528 4.43 -7.88 21.41
CA ASP A 528 5.43 -7.32 20.48
C ASP A 528 4.76 -6.59 19.31
N ARG A 529 3.66 -7.14 18.77
CA ARG A 529 2.89 -6.49 17.69
C ARG A 529 2.25 -5.18 18.16
N LEU A 530 1.63 -5.17 19.35
CA LEU A 530 1.06 -3.97 19.95
C LEU A 530 2.15 -2.95 20.30
N GLY A 531 3.22 -3.39 20.95
CA GLY A 531 4.40 -2.59 21.30
C GLY A 531 5.01 -1.89 20.09
N LYS A 532 5.16 -2.59 18.96
CA LYS A 532 5.59 -1.98 17.69
C LYS A 532 4.62 -0.91 17.19
N SER A 533 3.31 -1.09 17.37
CA SER A 533 2.31 -0.08 17.02
C SER A 533 2.41 1.16 17.92
N ILE A 534 2.53 0.94 19.24
CA ILE A 534 2.76 1.99 20.25
C ILE A 534 4.05 2.76 19.96
N GLN A 535 5.15 2.07 19.61
CA GLN A 535 6.40 2.72 19.22
C GLN A 535 6.21 3.64 18.01
N LYS A 536 5.56 3.13 16.95
CA LYS A 536 5.37 3.88 15.71
C LYS A 536 4.46 5.11 15.88
N ILE A 537 3.41 5.01 16.69
CA ILE A 537 2.37 6.05 16.83
C ILE A 537 2.66 7.01 17.98
N ILE A 538 3.25 6.52 19.08
CA ILE A 538 3.35 7.25 20.35
C ILE A 538 4.81 7.51 20.71
N THR A 539 5.58 6.47 21.05
CA THR A 539 6.83 6.68 21.80
C THR A 539 7.96 7.25 20.94
N ILE A 540 8.10 6.82 19.69
CA ILE A 540 9.13 7.37 18.78
C ILE A 540 8.80 8.82 18.39
N PRO A 541 7.56 9.17 17.95
CA PRO A 541 7.18 10.56 17.72
C PRO A 541 7.37 11.46 18.96
N ALA A 542 6.97 10.99 20.15
CA ALA A 542 7.15 11.73 21.40
C ALA A 542 8.62 12.10 21.64
N ALA A 543 9.52 11.12 21.54
CA ALA A 543 10.96 11.34 21.72
C ALA A 543 11.54 12.32 20.70
N LEU A 544 11.13 12.22 19.42
CA LEU A 544 11.57 13.15 18.36
C LEU A 544 11.03 14.57 18.55
N GLN A 545 9.91 14.72 19.26
CA GLN A 545 9.35 16.01 19.69
C GLN A 545 9.84 16.45 21.08
N LYS A 546 10.87 15.79 21.62
CA LYS A 546 11.50 16.10 22.91
C LYS A 546 10.58 15.89 24.13
N ILE A 547 9.65 14.95 24.03
CA ILE A 547 8.83 14.47 25.15
C ILE A 547 9.45 13.17 25.68
N PRO A 548 9.64 13.00 27.01
CA PRO A 548 10.08 11.74 27.61
C PRO A 548 9.15 10.58 27.22
N ASN A 549 9.63 9.33 27.28
CA ASN A 549 8.83 8.17 26.91
C ASN A 549 7.52 8.12 27.72
N PRO A 550 6.34 8.35 27.11
CA PRO A 550 5.09 8.43 27.83
C PRO A 550 4.55 7.03 28.20
N VAL A 551 5.07 5.96 27.58
CA VAL A 551 4.73 4.56 27.89
C VAL A 551 6.00 3.79 28.26
N PRO A 552 6.49 3.89 29.51
CA PRO A 552 7.76 3.27 29.92
C PRO A 552 7.79 1.74 29.79
N ARG A 553 6.64 1.08 29.84
CA ARG A 553 6.48 -0.38 29.63
C ARG A 553 6.92 -0.84 28.24
N VAL A 554 6.93 0.08 27.26
CA VAL A 554 7.39 -0.18 25.90
C VAL A 554 8.68 0.60 25.69
N GLU A 555 9.79 -0.11 25.73
CA GLU A 555 11.12 0.49 25.54
C GLU A 555 11.30 1.04 24.13
N HIS A 556 12.16 2.05 24.00
CA HIS A 556 12.57 2.58 22.70
C HIS A 556 13.51 1.60 21.97
N PRO A 557 13.50 1.59 20.63
CA PRO A 557 14.56 0.92 19.87
C PRO A 557 15.95 1.44 20.27
N GLY A 558 16.96 0.57 20.30
CA GLY A 558 18.30 0.92 20.81
C GLY A 558 18.96 2.14 20.18
N TRP A 559 18.72 2.40 18.88
CA TRP A 559 19.21 3.60 18.19
C TRP A 559 18.58 4.89 18.75
N LEU A 560 17.29 4.86 19.09
CA LEU A 560 16.57 6.01 19.60
C LEU A 560 16.97 6.28 21.04
N THR A 561 17.13 5.24 21.87
CA THR A 561 17.64 5.38 23.24
C THR A 561 19.01 6.05 23.23
N SER A 562 19.92 5.59 22.35
CA SER A 562 21.24 6.20 22.19
C SER A 562 21.13 7.68 21.80
N LYS A 563 20.25 8.01 20.84
CA LYS A 563 20.01 9.38 20.39
C LYS A 563 19.43 10.28 21.48
N VAL A 564 18.44 9.80 22.25
CA VAL A 564 17.85 10.53 23.37
C VAL A 564 18.89 10.78 24.45
N ASN A 565 19.72 9.78 24.76
CA ASN A 565 20.82 9.93 25.70
C ASN A 565 21.84 10.98 25.23
N HIS A 566 22.22 10.98 23.95
CA HIS A 566 23.08 12.02 23.38
C HIS A 566 22.46 13.42 23.44
N LEU A 567 21.14 13.54 23.23
CA LEU A 567 20.44 14.83 23.32
C LEU A 567 20.35 15.35 24.76
N ASN A 568 20.23 14.44 25.73
CA ASN A 568 20.13 14.75 27.16
C ASN A 568 21.51 14.86 27.85
N ASP A 569 22.59 14.48 27.16
CA ASP A 569 23.95 14.58 27.69
C ASP A 569 24.34 16.06 27.87
N ARG A 570 24.75 16.39 29.10
CA ARG A 570 25.22 17.75 29.44
C ARG A 570 26.58 18.04 28.80
N PHE A 571 27.36 17.01 28.48
CA PHE A 571 28.68 17.11 27.89
C PHE A 571 28.65 16.65 26.44
N GLN A 572 28.17 17.51 25.55
CA GLN A 572 28.20 17.24 24.12
C GLN A 572 29.65 17.32 23.62
N GLN A 573 30.26 16.16 23.35
CA GLN A 573 31.56 16.10 22.67
C GLN A 573 31.40 16.71 21.27
N GLN A 574 31.92 17.92 21.07
CA GLN A 574 31.90 18.56 19.75
C GLN A 574 32.72 17.70 18.78
N SER A 575 32.13 17.34 17.64
CA SER A 575 32.86 16.64 16.58
C SER A 575 34.06 17.50 16.18
N ILE A 576 35.25 16.91 16.10
CA ILE A 576 36.45 17.58 15.58
C ILE A 576 36.17 18.19 14.19
N GLN A 577 35.27 17.60 13.40
CA GLN A 577 34.87 18.14 12.10
C GLN A 577 34.08 19.46 12.20
N SER A 578 33.37 19.70 13.30
CA SER A 578 32.70 21.00 13.55
C SER A 578 33.67 22.11 13.98
N ALA A 579 34.87 21.75 14.46
CA ALA A 579 35.94 22.70 14.73
C ALA A 579 36.70 23.13 13.46
N PHE A 580 36.57 22.36 12.37
CA PHE A 580 37.11 22.70 11.05
C PHE A 580 35.97 23.11 10.10
N SER A 581 35.44 24.31 10.29
CA SER A 581 34.60 24.91 9.27
C SER A 581 35.47 25.25 8.05
N VAL A 582 35.19 24.60 6.93
CA VAL A 582 35.74 25.03 5.64
C VAL A 582 35.15 26.41 5.36
N GLN A 583 35.99 27.44 5.48
CA GLN A 583 35.65 28.79 5.08
C GLN A 583 35.19 28.76 3.62
N ALA A 584 33.98 29.27 3.35
CA ALA A 584 33.45 29.32 2.00
C ALA A 584 34.47 30.05 1.10
N LYS A 585 35.01 29.35 0.09
CA LYS A 585 35.93 29.94 -0.87
C LYS A 585 35.19 31.02 -1.67
N ASN A 586 35.50 32.28 -1.39
CA ASN A 586 35.28 33.36 -2.36
C ASN A 586 36.11 33.02 -3.62
N PRO A 587 35.53 33.10 -4.84
CA PRO A 587 36.22 32.67 -6.04
C PRO A 587 37.07 33.81 -6.60
N LEU A 588 38.22 34.13 -6.00
CA LEU A 588 39.21 35.02 -6.63
C LEU A 588 40.66 34.66 -6.24
N VAL A 589 41.44 34.44 -7.30
CA VAL A 589 42.92 34.47 -7.41
C VAL A 589 43.70 33.28 -6.81
N ARG A 590 44.21 32.44 -7.71
CA ARG A 590 45.34 31.52 -7.49
C ARG A 590 46.63 32.33 -7.42
N ILE A 591 47.39 32.22 -6.33
CA ILE A 591 48.84 32.44 -6.32
C ILE A 591 49.48 31.21 -5.68
N ASN A 592 50.46 30.66 -6.40
CA ASN A 592 51.35 29.60 -5.94
C ASN A 592 52.28 30.18 -4.86
N GLU A 593 52.28 29.59 -3.68
CA GLU A 593 53.45 29.61 -2.80
C GLU A 593 53.74 28.17 -2.37
N LEU A 594 54.93 27.72 -2.79
CA LEU A 594 55.63 26.54 -2.32
C LEU A 594 56.39 26.93 -1.06
N ASP A 595 56.30 26.12 -0.01
CA ASP A 595 57.30 26.05 1.06
C ASP A 595 57.31 24.59 1.55
N ILE A 596 58.26 23.74 1.17
CA ILE A 596 59.66 23.55 1.62
C ILE A 596 59.76 22.98 3.04
N GLU A 597 60.52 21.89 3.14
CA GLU A 597 60.78 20.98 4.28
C GLU A 597 59.75 19.83 4.45
N ASP A 598 60.09 18.53 4.37
CA ASP A 598 61.39 17.87 4.32
C ASP A 598 61.23 16.42 3.79
N SER A 599 62.34 15.86 3.33
CA SER A 599 62.44 14.77 2.36
C SER A 599 62.72 13.39 2.96
N GLY A 600 61.84 12.42 2.65
CA GLY A 600 62.16 10.99 2.37
C GLY A 600 62.30 10.01 3.57
N PRO A 601 62.44 8.69 3.31
CA PRO A 601 61.96 7.88 2.20
C PRO A 601 60.97 6.78 2.65
N SER A 602 60.29 6.19 1.67
CA SER A 602 59.33 5.10 1.81
C SER A 602 59.84 3.90 2.63
N SER A 603 59.04 3.42 3.58
CA SER A 603 59.07 2.03 4.01
C SER A 603 57.66 1.49 4.21
N ARG A 604 57.52 0.22 3.82
CA ARG A 604 56.31 -0.57 3.70
C ARG A 604 55.80 -1.05 5.07
N GLU A 605 54.57 -1.55 5.05
CA GLU A 605 53.94 -2.50 5.99
C GLU A 605 53.23 -1.95 7.23
N SER A 606 51.94 -1.61 7.06
CA SER A 606 50.97 -1.69 8.16
C SER A 606 50.31 -3.08 8.17
N LYS A 607 50.75 -3.89 9.14
CA LYS A 607 50.26 -5.22 9.46
C LYS A 607 48.78 -5.16 9.85
N ARG A 608 47.91 -5.75 9.03
CA ARG A 608 46.52 -6.06 9.42
C ARG A 608 46.52 -7.32 10.32
N PRO A 609 45.75 -7.36 11.41
CA PRO A 609 45.64 -8.56 12.23
C PRO A 609 44.87 -9.65 11.48
N VAL A 610 45.52 -10.82 11.34
CA VAL A 610 44.95 -12.06 10.82
C VAL A 610 44.18 -12.74 11.94
N VAL A 611 42.85 -12.81 11.83
CA VAL A 611 42.02 -13.59 12.75
C VAL A 611 41.87 -15.02 12.21
N HIS A 612 42.44 -15.98 12.92
CA HIS A 612 42.31 -17.41 12.64
C HIS A 612 40.86 -17.89 12.75
N ARG A 613 40.32 -18.44 11.66
CA ARG A 613 39.03 -19.12 11.63
C ARG A 613 39.21 -20.60 11.95
N MET A 614 38.95 -21.00 13.20
CA MET A 614 38.91 -22.41 13.60
C MET A 614 37.76 -23.14 12.89
N ARG A 615 38.11 -24.13 12.06
CA ARG A 615 37.20 -25.16 11.53
C ARG A 615 36.91 -26.16 12.65
N ARG A 616 35.65 -26.26 13.09
CA ARG A 616 35.18 -27.42 13.87
C ARG A 616 34.97 -28.61 12.95
N HIS A 617 35.76 -29.65 13.17
CA HIS A 617 35.62 -30.98 12.58
C HIS A 617 34.32 -31.62 13.09
N ARG A 618 33.47 -32.06 12.16
CA ARG A 618 32.28 -32.88 12.45
C ARG A 618 32.72 -34.34 12.42
N VAL A 619 32.75 -34.98 13.58
CA VAL A 619 33.01 -36.41 13.75
C VAL A 619 31.79 -37.18 13.24
N LYS A 620 32.04 -38.20 12.39
CA LYS A 620 31.08 -39.21 11.98
C LYS A 620 30.96 -40.23 13.11
N THR A 621 29.77 -40.41 13.67
CA THR A 621 29.41 -41.56 14.51
C THR A 621 28.54 -42.50 13.70
N LEU A 622 28.90 -43.78 13.78
CA LEU A 622 28.28 -44.90 13.08
C LEU A 622 26.82 -45.11 13.47
N ASP A 623 26.09 -45.63 12.49
CA ASP A 623 24.74 -46.17 12.57
C ASP A 623 24.61 -47.23 13.66
N SER A 624 23.59 -47.07 14.49
CA SER A 624 22.98 -48.14 15.29
C SER A 624 21.53 -48.27 14.85
N THR A 625 21.26 -49.32 14.11
CA THR A 625 19.94 -49.82 13.70
C THR A 625 19.13 -50.21 14.93
N VAL A 626 18.00 -49.55 15.15
CA VAL A 626 16.91 -50.05 15.99
C VAL A 626 15.65 -50.05 15.13
N GLU A 627 15.16 -51.25 14.88
CA GLU A 627 13.92 -51.53 14.17
C GLU A 627 12.73 -50.92 14.91
N VAL A 628 11.95 -50.11 14.20
CA VAL A 628 10.60 -49.71 14.61
C VAL A 628 9.72 -49.97 13.40
N ASP A 629 8.83 -50.94 13.54
CA ASP A 629 7.88 -51.38 12.52
C ASP A 629 7.09 -50.21 11.94
N ALA A 630 7.41 -49.87 10.69
CA ALA A 630 6.64 -48.96 9.86
C ALA A 630 5.65 -49.78 9.03
N GLU A 631 4.36 -49.71 9.36
CA GLU A 631 3.32 -50.08 8.41
C GLU A 631 3.44 -49.20 7.15
N PRO A 632 3.51 -49.77 5.94
CA PRO A 632 3.63 -48.99 4.72
C PRO A 632 2.31 -48.30 4.40
N HIS A 633 2.29 -46.96 4.45
CA HIS A 633 1.29 -46.16 3.75
C HIS A 633 1.50 -46.31 2.24
N ALA A 634 0.91 -47.36 1.69
CA ALA A 634 0.78 -47.57 0.27
C ALA A 634 0.05 -46.37 -0.36
N ILE A 635 0.73 -45.68 -1.27
CA ILE A 635 0.10 -44.89 -2.32
C ILE A 635 -0.74 -45.88 -3.12
N LYS A 636 -2.04 -45.99 -2.81
CA LYS A 636 -2.96 -46.79 -3.62
C LYS A 636 -3.09 -46.09 -4.97
N GLU A 637 -2.60 -46.74 -6.02
CA GLU A 637 -2.78 -46.33 -7.42
C GLU A 637 -4.23 -45.85 -7.66
N ARG A 638 -4.37 -44.74 -8.38
CA ARG A 638 -5.67 -44.32 -8.92
C ARG A 638 -6.12 -45.40 -9.91
N VAL A 639 -7.11 -46.20 -9.54
CA VAL A 639 -7.78 -47.09 -10.49
C VAL A 639 -8.46 -46.24 -11.55
N SER A 640 -8.01 -46.32 -12.80
CA SER A 640 -8.65 -45.66 -13.93
C SER A 640 -10.00 -46.31 -14.22
N LEU A 641 -11.01 -45.50 -14.56
CA LEU A 641 -12.34 -46.01 -14.89
C LEU A 641 -12.29 -46.80 -16.22
N SER A 642 -12.38 -48.13 -16.16
CA SER A 642 -12.58 -49.02 -17.31
C SER A 642 -13.73 -50.00 -17.01
N LYS A 643 -14.35 -50.59 -18.05
CA LYS A 643 -15.46 -51.56 -17.89
C LYS A 643 -15.08 -52.74 -16.99
N GLU A 644 -13.82 -53.17 -17.04
CA GLU A 644 -13.31 -54.32 -16.29
C GLU A 644 -12.93 -53.98 -14.84
N LYS A 645 -12.55 -52.73 -14.54
CA LYS A 645 -12.12 -52.27 -13.20
C LYS A 645 -13.17 -51.45 -12.46
N PHE A 646 -14.42 -51.47 -12.92
CA PHE A 646 -15.52 -50.68 -12.35
C PHE A 646 -15.83 -51.07 -10.89
N GLY A 647 -15.76 -52.37 -10.57
CA GLY A 647 -16.02 -52.88 -9.21
C GLY A 647 -15.06 -52.31 -8.17
N ASP A 648 -13.76 -52.34 -8.47
CA ASP A 648 -12.71 -51.84 -7.57
C ASP A 648 -12.72 -50.32 -7.45
N TRP A 649 -12.95 -49.63 -8.57
CA TRP A 649 -13.15 -48.19 -8.59
C TRP A 649 -14.36 -47.78 -7.73
N LEU A 650 -15.48 -48.49 -7.87
CA LEU A 650 -16.70 -48.22 -7.12
C LEU A 650 -16.52 -48.51 -5.63
N ALA A 651 -15.78 -49.56 -5.26
CA ALA A 651 -15.46 -49.86 -3.87
C ALA A 651 -14.60 -48.76 -3.23
N GLN A 652 -13.58 -48.27 -3.93
CA GLN A 652 -12.73 -47.16 -3.48
C GLN A 652 -13.54 -45.86 -3.35
N LYS A 653 -14.40 -45.56 -4.33
CA LYS A 653 -15.28 -44.38 -4.29
C LYS A 653 -16.36 -44.47 -3.21
N LYS A 654 -16.98 -45.62 -2.99
CA LYS A 654 -17.92 -45.83 -1.87
C LYS A 654 -17.27 -45.59 -0.52
N LYS A 655 -16.00 -46.00 -0.33
CA LYS A 655 -15.25 -45.73 0.91
C LYS A 655 -14.99 -44.22 1.08
N LEU A 656 -14.62 -43.54 -0.01
CA LEU A 656 -14.42 -42.09 -0.02
C LEU A 656 -15.74 -41.33 0.23
N TRP A 657 -16.84 -41.73 -0.39
CA TRP A 657 -18.17 -41.14 -0.22
C TRP A 657 -18.75 -41.37 1.17
N ARG A 658 -18.50 -42.53 1.79
CA ARG A 658 -18.83 -42.77 3.20
C ARG A 658 -18.07 -41.83 4.13
N LYS A 659 -16.77 -41.63 3.89
CA LYS A 659 -15.96 -40.65 4.64
C LYS A 659 -16.49 -39.23 4.46
N LEU A 660 -16.78 -38.81 3.23
CA LEU A 660 -17.40 -37.51 2.91
C LEU A 660 -18.80 -37.35 3.53
N ARG A 661 -19.63 -38.40 3.57
CA ARG A 661 -20.94 -38.36 4.24
C ARG A 661 -20.81 -38.23 5.75
N SER A 662 -19.86 -38.92 6.37
CA SER A 662 -19.59 -38.75 7.81
C SER A 662 -19.08 -37.35 8.16
N GLN A 663 -18.29 -36.73 7.26
CA GLN A 663 -17.85 -35.34 7.38
C GLN A 663 -19.01 -34.35 7.17
N ARG A 664 -20.03 -34.72 6.39
CA ARG A 664 -21.25 -33.93 6.16
C ARG A 664 -22.32 -34.14 7.24
N SER A 665 -22.29 -35.24 8.00
CA SER A 665 -23.28 -35.53 9.05
C SER A 665 -22.94 -34.88 10.40
N VAL A 666 -21.79 -34.23 10.52
CA VAL A 666 -21.53 -33.28 11.62
C VAL A 666 -22.50 -32.11 11.42
N PRO A 667 -23.50 -31.90 12.30
CA PRO A 667 -24.50 -30.88 12.07
C PRO A 667 -23.86 -29.49 12.17
N ALA A 668 -23.92 -28.71 11.11
CA ALA A 668 -23.80 -27.26 11.20
C ALA A 668 -25.02 -26.73 11.96
N LYS A 669 -24.93 -26.64 13.29
CA LYS A 669 -25.76 -25.72 14.08
C LYS A 669 -25.15 -24.33 13.94
N SER A 670 -25.40 -23.68 12.80
CA SER A 670 -25.28 -22.23 12.67
C SER A 670 -26.19 -21.72 11.55
N ASP A 671 -27.04 -20.77 11.93
CA ASP A 671 -27.81 -19.80 11.15
C ASP A 671 -28.80 -20.28 10.08
N GLY A 672 -30.07 -19.96 10.34
CA GLY A 672 -31.22 -20.14 9.45
C GLY A 672 -31.19 -19.31 8.16
N VAL A 673 -30.15 -18.50 7.93
CA VAL A 673 -30.01 -17.66 6.74
C VAL A 673 -29.28 -18.39 5.61
N ASP A 674 -28.24 -19.18 5.91
CA ASP A 674 -27.47 -19.94 4.90
C ASP A 674 -28.16 -21.23 4.40
N ARG A 675 -29.21 -21.67 5.10
CA ARG A 675 -30.05 -22.80 4.68
C ARG A 675 -30.89 -22.47 3.44
N ALA A 676 -31.26 -21.21 3.24
CA ALA A 676 -32.06 -20.76 2.11
C ALA A 676 -31.24 -20.79 0.81
N ASP A 677 -30.01 -20.26 0.81
CA ASP A 677 -29.16 -20.19 -0.38
C ASP A 677 -28.61 -21.55 -0.84
N LYS A 678 -28.32 -22.47 0.10
CA LYS A 678 -27.91 -23.84 -0.25
C LYS A 678 -29.08 -24.70 -0.76
N LYS A 679 -30.31 -24.53 -0.26
CA LYS A 679 -31.49 -25.19 -0.83
C LYS A 679 -31.86 -24.60 -2.20
N ALA A 680 -31.68 -23.29 -2.41
CA ALA A 680 -31.95 -22.63 -3.69
C ALA A 680 -31.06 -23.18 -4.83
N ARG A 681 -29.78 -23.47 -4.54
CA ARG A 681 -28.84 -24.00 -5.55
C ARG A 681 -29.16 -25.42 -6.02
N THR A 682 -29.68 -26.31 -5.17
CA THR A 682 -30.13 -27.65 -5.58
C THR A 682 -31.52 -27.64 -6.22
N ALA A 683 -32.36 -26.65 -5.90
CA ALA A 683 -33.72 -26.52 -6.43
C ALA A 683 -33.76 -26.17 -7.93
N HIS A 684 -32.74 -25.49 -8.47
CA HIS A 684 -32.67 -25.11 -9.90
C HIS A 684 -32.66 -26.29 -10.89
N THR A 685 -32.43 -27.52 -10.43
CA THR A 685 -32.38 -28.73 -11.27
C THR A 685 -33.54 -29.72 -11.03
N ILE A 686 -34.42 -29.46 -10.05
CA ILE A 686 -35.49 -30.39 -9.59
C ILE A 686 -36.84 -29.65 -9.53
N GLU A 687 -37.12 -28.80 -10.52
CA GLU A 687 -38.28 -27.90 -10.47
C GLU A 687 -39.63 -28.65 -10.56
N SER A 688 -39.70 -29.78 -11.29
CA SER A 688 -40.94 -30.57 -11.40
C SER A 688 -41.26 -31.36 -10.14
N TYR A 689 -40.27 -32.02 -9.53
CA TYR A 689 -40.45 -32.83 -8.32
C TYR A 689 -40.82 -31.99 -7.10
N VAL A 690 -40.29 -30.76 -7.02
CA VAL A 690 -40.63 -29.82 -5.94
C VAL A 690 -42.04 -29.23 -6.13
N ARG A 691 -42.50 -29.02 -7.37
CA ARG A 691 -43.89 -28.62 -7.65
C ARG A 691 -44.89 -29.72 -7.27
N ASP A 692 -44.61 -30.97 -7.63
CA ASP A 692 -45.50 -32.10 -7.28
C ASP A 692 -45.57 -32.31 -5.77
N ALA A 693 -44.45 -32.18 -5.06
CA ALA A 693 -44.41 -32.23 -3.60
C ALA A 693 -45.17 -31.05 -2.95
N ALA A 694 -45.08 -29.85 -3.52
CA ALA A 694 -45.80 -28.67 -3.02
C ALA A 694 -47.33 -28.78 -3.24
N LEU A 695 -47.77 -29.31 -4.40
CA LEU A 695 -49.17 -29.62 -4.66
C LEU A 695 -49.70 -30.69 -3.69
N ALA A 696 -48.92 -31.74 -3.44
CA ALA A 696 -49.28 -32.80 -2.49
C ALA A 696 -49.41 -32.30 -1.04
N ILE A 697 -48.62 -31.30 -0.63
CA ILE A 697 -48.72 -30.66 0.70
C ILE A 697 -50.02 -29.86 0.83
N SER A 698 -50.51 -29.25 -0.26
CA SER A 698 -51.75 -28.45 -0.24
C SER A 698 -53.03 -29.30 -0.26
N GLN A 699 -52.96 -30.55 -0.72
CA GLN A 699 -54.12 -31.41 -0.94
C GLN A 699 -54.29 -32.55 0.07
N LYS A 700 -53.31 -32.78 0.96
CA LYS A 700 -53.33 -33.90 1.92
C LYS A 700 -53.44 -33.40 3.35
N GLU A 701 -54.38 -33.96 4.10
CA GLU A 701 -54.49 -33.78 5.55
C GLU A 701 -53.40 -34.59 6.26
N TRP A 702 -52.90 -34.06 7.39
CA TRP A 702 -51.86 -34.69 8.20
C TRP A 702 -52.39 -35.97 8.86
N GLN A 703 -51.74 -37.11 8.63
CA GLN A 703 -52.21 -38.41 9.12
C GLN A 703 -51.44 -38.92 10.35
N ILE A 704 -50.16 -38.58 10.49
CA ILE A 704 -49.29 -39.05 11.58
C ILE A 704 -48.32 -37.92 11.97
N VAL A 705 -48.11 -37.72 13.26
CA VAL A 705 -47.07 -36.83 13.81
C VAL A 705 -45.91 -37.69 14.28
N GLU A 706 -44.74 -37.54 13.65
CA GLU A 706 -43.49 -38.17 14.06
C GLU A 706 -42.61 -37.12 14.77
N MET A 707 -42.16 -37.42 15.99
CA MET A 707 -41.14 -36.62 16.67
C MET A 707 -39.77 -37.23 16.42
N ARG A 708 -38.82 -36.40 15.97
CA ARG A 708 -37.39 -36.73 15.93
C ARG A 708 -36.68 -35.98 17.05
N GLU A 709 -36.06 -36.72 17.96
CA GLU A 709 -35.11 -36.19 18.95
C GLU A 709 -33.78 -35.78 18.30
#